data_AF-A0A176WQN4-F1
#
_entry.id   AF-A0A176WQN4-F1
#
_cell.length_a   1.000
_cell.length_b   1.000
_cell.length_c   1.000
_cell.angle_alpha   90.00
_cell.angle_beta   90.00
_cell.angle_gamma   90.00
#
_symmetry.space_group_name_H-M   'P 1'
#
loop_
_entity.id
_entity.type
_entity.pdbx_description
1 polymer ?
#
loop_
_entity_poly.entity_id
_entity_poly.type
_entity_poly.pdbx_seq_one_letter_code
_entity_poly.pdbx_strand_id
1 'polypeptide(L)'
;MSRRKRQVPGEAASESNGKSKFGGFKKAKMGEGFKSKSEGFKPKSPSSKFVKGKNFSGKEAPAGEGKFIKSKSGKPPSKFDKAGKPAPKFVKKEHFSSKSDGDDTEGASLGNTQPETHLDRKARKELAELRKSQRRPNYDLEKEVKRMWEKLRQRDLEKEERTKLVTQTLTKMKGKLMEMSTSHSCVKHCTKAERDVVFEELRPHILTLTKEPYAYHIVLRMLDHASKPQLLHILSTLHGNVVSLLRHPVGSAVVEHAYQMATGHQRRELVSEFYSPEFRLFKGVSVTELDGGLKELMAKEPASKQNTMVEHMMLSLQPILEKGIVDHSITHRALAEYLTVCKRSMVEDVVKSLTGPLLLRMIHTRDGARIAVTCINMSTAKERKLIIKSMKGHVKKVACDEHSSAVLMAIFDLVDDTTLVSKVIISELLTDLKETISHKYGRRSVLHLLAPGESRYFPVDLVKLLQHPAGVCTLTQLEEVATPSEEVEPASSIKKNKDKKAKKVDKDVEKEAEQEGDNEDMDIEDGPKEVRGVSKKDPAVRRQQLLTAGDLGKKLVETCAEIAKELLLSPTGSEVMYEVAMGGIDGVLWKIAAEQLVALHKAIAELVASAEVQSSVDDKNVMTEYFSSRTIRRLIINSMGSPFDKKTPSFAGTFYADALKGKCKLWAKDHSAKVISAYTICKDSKAKKAANAEIKKLVDAGVLKQQEEKT
;
A
#
# COMPACT_ATOMS: atom_id res chain seq x y z
N MET A 1 -23.06 6.82 60.95
CA MET A 1 -23.52 8.22 61.15
C MET A 1 -22.69 9.17 60.29
N SER A 2 -23.11 10.43 60.14
CA SER A 2 -22.47 11.61 59.49
C SER A 2 -21.13 11.39 58.73
N ARG A 3 -21.05 11.55 57.40
CA ARG A 3 -21.11 12.82 56.61
C ARG A 3 -20.26 13.98 57.15
N ARG A 4 -19.37 14.52 56.30
CA ARG A 4 -19.34 15.97 55.97
C ARG A 4 -18.62 16.27 54.65
N LYS A 5 -19.22 17.14 53.83
CA LYS A 5 -18.57 17.86 52.71
C LYS A 5 -18.10 19.23 53.20
N ARG A 6 -17.10 19.81 52.54
CA ARG A 6 -16.88 21.25 52.22
C ARG A 6 -15.76 21.29 51.18
N GLN A 7 -15.86 21.80 49.94
CA GLN A 7 -16.58 22.94 49.33
C GLN A 7 -15.78 24.26 49.39
N VAL A 8 -15.83 25.00 48.28
CA VAL A 8 -14.87 26.03 47.81
C VAL A 8 -15.31 27.44 48.23
N PRO A 9 -14.38 28.41 48.31
CA PRO A 9 -14.48 29.63 47.47
C PRO A 9 -13.12 30.00 46.79
N GLY A 10 -13.07 30.83 45.76
CA GLY A 10 -14.16 31.47 45.00
C GLY A 10 -14.02 32.99 44.86
N GLU A 11 -13.27 33.45 43.85
CA GLU A 11 -13.26 34.83 43.29
C GLU A 11 -12.78 35.96 44.26
N ALA A 12 -12.39 37.18 43.87
CA ALA A 12 -12.50 37.90 42.59
C ALA A 12 -11.37 38.96 42.37
N ALA A 13 -11.29 39.45 41.12
CA ALA A 13 -10.85 40.77 40.63
C ALA A 13 -9.79 41.66 41.36
N SER A 14 -8.82 42.16 40.58
CA SER A 14 -8.65 43.61 40.32
C SER A 14 -7.62 43.89 39.22
N GLU A 15 -7.79 45.02 38.51
CA GLU A 15 -6.87 45.52 37.47
C GLU A 15 -5.93 46.61 38.04
N SER A 16 -4.74 46.82 37.45
CA SER A 16 -4.29 48.17 37.00
C SER A 16 -2.83 48.21 36.48
N ASN A 17 -2.52 49.29 35.75
CA ASN A 17 -1.23 49.62 35.13
C ASN A 17 -0.13 50.04 36.14
N GLY A 18 1.17 49.93 35.78
CA GLY A 18 2.23 50.63 36.53
C GLY A 18 3.68 50.45 36.08
N LYS A 19 4.10 51.15 35.02
CA LYS A 19 5.50 51.22 34.51
C LYS A 19 6.58 51.44 35.59
N SER A 20 7.74 50.78 35.46
CA SER A 20 9.05 51.39 35.76
C SER A 20 10.13 50.91 34.78
N LYS A 21 11.23 51.67 34.65
CA LYS A 21 12.35 51.46 33.71
C LYS A 21 13.68 51.69 34.45
N PHE A 22 14.78 51.34 33.77
CA PHE A 22 16.19 51.48 34.17
C PHE A 22 16.69 50.45 35.20
N GLY A 23 17.93 49.98 35.12
CA GLY A 23 18.87 50.10 33.98
C GLY A 23 20.35 49.95 34.33
N GLY A 24 21.09 49.20 33.51
CA GLY A 24 22.56 49.10 33.58
C GLY A 24 23.10 47.68 33.32
N PHE A 25 24.24 47.48 32.66
CA PHE A 25 24.92 48.30 31.64
C PHE A 25 25.93 47.41 30.86
N LYS A 26 26.06 47.65 29.54
CA LYS A 26 27.27 47.57 28.66
C LYS A 26 28.43 46.55 28.90
N LYS A 27 29.18 46.07 27.89
CA LYS A 27 29.07 45.96 26.39
C LYS A 27 30.36 45.27 25.86
N ALA A 28 30.39 44.99 24.53
CA ALA A 28 31.56 44.73 23.65
C ALA A 28 32.06 43.27 23.58
N LYS A 29 32.61 42.76 22.46
CA LYS A 29 32.65 43.11 21.00
C LYS A 29 33.00 41.78 20.29
N MET A 30 32.45 41.27 19.17
CA MET A 30 31.91 41.81 17.90
C MET A 30 32.96 41.96 16.78
N GLY A 31 32.72 41.28 15.64
CA GLY A 31 33.58 41.15 14.44
C GLY A 31 34.29 39.79 14.38
N GLU A 32 34.36 39.04 13.28
CA GLU A 32 33.75 39.07 11.92
C GLU A 32 33.53 37.57 11.51
N GLY A 33 32.81 37.13 10.47
CA GLY A 33 32.14 37.78 9.35
C GLY A 33 32.09 36.84 8.12
N PHE A 34 31.23 35.81 8.12
CA PHE A 34 31.01 34.93 6.95
C PHE A 34 29.53 34.76 6.63
N LYS A 35 29.17 34.81 5.34
CA LYS A 35 27.77 34.77 4.86
C LYS A 35 27.36 33.36 4.44
N SER A 36 26.24 32.87 4.98
CA SER A 36 25.47 31.75 4.40
C SER A 36 24.08 32.23 3.97
N LYS A 37 23.65 31.91 2.75
CA LYS A 37 22.28 32.19 2.28
C LYS A 37 21.31 31.11 2.75
N SER A 38 20.27 31.50 3.47
CA SER A 38 19.14 30.62 3.79
C SER A 38 17.99 30.82 2.78
N GLU A 39 17.92 30.00 1.74
CA GLU A 39 16.75 29.97 0.85
C GLU A 39 15.66 29.05 1.44
N GLY A 40 14.42 29.56 1.50
CA GLY A 40 13.30 28.88 2.15
C GLY A 40 12.76 27.69 1.36
N PHE A 41 12.76 26.51 1.98
CA PHE A 41 12.30 25.26 1.36
C PHE A 41 10.77 25.24 1.18
N LYS A 42 10.31 25.33 -0.08
CA LYS A 42 8.89 25.12 -0.44
C LYS A 42 8.66 23.65 -0.86
N PRO A 43 7.60 22.98 -0.36
CA PRO A 43 7.28 21.61 -0.79
C PRO A 43 6.87 21.59 -2.27
N LYS A 44 7.30 20.56 -3.00
CA LYS A 44 6.91 20.30 -4.40
C LYS A 44 6.00 19.08 -4.47
N SER A 45 4.88 19.22 -5.18
CA SER A 45 4.00 18.11 -5.54
C SER A 45 4.66 17.19 -6.59
N PRO A 46 4.36 15.88 -6.60
CA PRO A 46 4.94 14.96 -7.57
C PRO A 46 4.37 15.20 -8.98
N SER A 47 5.24 15.21 -9.99
CA SER A 47 4.84 15.21 -11.40
C SER A 47 5.54 14.08 -12.15
N SER A 48 4.78 13.14 -12.69
CA SER A 48 5.32 12.04 -13.48
C SER A 48 5.90 12.56 -14.80
N LYS A 49 7.13 12.17 -15.11
CA LYS A 49 7.76 12.43 -16.42
C LYS A 49 8.18 11.11 -17.06
N PHE A 50 7.60 10.82 -18.22
CA PHE A 50 8.15 9.84 -19.15
C PHE A 50 9.57 10.26 -19.56
N VAL A 51 10.52 9.32 -19.51
CA VAL A 51 11.83 9.47 -20.15
C VAL A 51 11.67 9.10 -21.63
N LYS A 52 12.21 9.93 -22.53
CA LYS A 52 12.32 9.63 -23.96
C LYS A 52 13.78 9.85 -24.36
N GLY A 53 14.42 8.80 -24.87
CA GLY A 53 15.83 8.82 -25.27
C GLY A 53 16.10 9.81 -26.41
N LYS A 54 17.33 10.34 -26.46
CA LYS A 54 17.84 11.12 -27.58
C LYS A 54 18.50 10.19 -28.60
N ASN A 55 18.35 10.49 -29.89
CA ASN A 55 19.18 9.89 -30.93
C ASN A 55 20.61 10.45 -30.86
N PHE A 56 21.59 9.65 -31.27
CA PHE A 56 22.94 10.05 -31.65
C PHE A 56 23.21 9.55 -33.07
N SER A 57 24.12 10.18 -33.82
CA SER A 57 24.23 9.99 -35.28
C SER A 57 25.66 9.84 -35.81
N GLY A 58 25.93 8.76 -36.57
CA GLY A 58 27.15 8.53 -37.37
C GLY A 58 28.35 8.00 -36.56
N LYS A 59 29.11 6.99 -36.99
CA LYS A 59 29.60 6.71 -38.36
C LYS A 59 29.95 5.23 -38.62
N GLU A 60 29.80 4.85 -39.89
CA GLU A 60 30.64 3.99 -40.75
C GLU A 60 31.42 2.76 -40.18
N ALA A 61 31.13 1.59 -40.75
CA ALA A 61 32.03 0.44 -40.93
C ALA A 61 31.67 -0.28 -42.27
N PRO A 62 32.59 -1.01 -42.93
CA PRO A 62 32.52 -1.28 -44.37
C PRO A 62 31.78 -2.58 -44.80
N ALA A 63 31.64 -2.75 -46.11
CA ALA A 63 30.93 -3.87 -46.76
C ALA A 63 31.84 -5.03 -47.21
N GLY A 64 31.23 -6.19 -47.47
CA GLY A 64 31.82 -7.37 -48.11
C GLY A 64 30.74 -8.20 -48.84
N GLU A 65 31.08 -8.85 -49.94
CA GLU A 65 30.14 -9.44 -50.92
C GLU A 65 29.80 -10.92 -50.60
N GLY A 66 28.56 -11.41 -50.74
CA GLY A 66 27.99 -11.98 -51.98
C GLY A 66 27.83 -13.52 -51.86
N LYS A 67 26.91 -14.26 -52.51
CA LYS A 67 25.81 -13.97 -53.45
C LYS A 67 24.67 -15.03 -53.31
N PHE A 68 23.43 -14.63 -53.58
CA PHE A 68 22.30 -15.40 -54.16
C PHE A 68 21.99 -16.87 -53.80
N ILE A 69 20.80 -17.10 -53.22
CA ILE A 69 19.77 -18.05 -53.75
C ILE A 69 18.38 -17.36 -53.67
N LYS A 70 17.46 -17.66 -54.58
CA LYS A 70 16.09 -17.10 -54.64
C LYS A 70 15.09 -17.86 -53.76
N SER A 71 14.15 -17.13 -53.14
CA SER A 71 12.76 -17.59 -52.99
C SER A 71 11.79 -16.41 -53.04
N LYS A 72 10.52 -16.64 -53.39
CA LYS A 72 9.46 -15.61 -53.46
C LYS A 72 8.22 -16.06 -52.66
N SER A 73 7.70 -15.14 -51.86
CA SER A 73 6.29 -14.98 -51.42
C SER A 73 5.32 -16.17 -51.55
N GLY A 74 4.86 -16.70 -50.41
CA GLY A 74 3.68 -17.57 -50.32
C GLY A 74 3.12 -17.68 -48.90
N LYS A 75 1.78 -17.64 -48.74
CA LYS A 75 1.08 -18.05 -47.50
C LYS A 75 0.98 -19.57 -47.45
N PRO A 76 0.98 -20.20 -46.26
CA PRO A 76 -0.23 -20.90 -45.78
C PRO A 76 -0.32 -20.95 -44.23
N PRO A 77 -1.17 -21.78 -43.59
CA PRO A 77 -2.53 -22.25 -43.92
C PRO A 77 -3.55 -21.86 -42.81
N SER A 78 -4.75 -22.45 -42.84
CA SER A 78 -5.77 -22.39 -41.79
C SER A 78 -6.37 -23.77 -41.50
N LYS A 79 -6.83 -24.05 -40.28
CA LYS A 79 -8.15 -24.67 -39.94
C LYS A 79 -8.27 -25.00 -38.44
N PHE A 80 -9.45 -24.69 -37.86
CA PHE A 80 -10.33 -25.47 -36.95
C PHE A 80 -9.72 -26.32 -35.79
N ASP A 81 -10.41 -26.60 -34.67
CA ASP A 81 -11.86 -26.65 -34.38
C ASP A 81 -12.28 -26.02 -33.03
N LYS A 82 -13.58 -25.69 -32.88
CA LYS A 82 -14.27 -25.51 -31.59
C LYS A 82 -15.77 -25.80 -31.74
N ALA A 83 -16.32 -26.71 -30.92
CA ALA A 83 -17.75 -26.73 -30.57
C ALA A 83 -18.07 -25.57 -29.60
N GLY A 84 -19.29 -25.05 -29.42
CA GLY A 84 -20.64 -25.52 -29.84
C GLY A 84 -21.44 -25.96 -28.61
N LYS A 85 -22.65 -25.50 -28.29
CA LYS A 85 -23.73 -24.73 -28.98
C LYS A 85 -24.57 -23.97 -27.90
N PRO A 86 -25.73 -23.31 -28.18
CA PRO A 86 -26.24 -22.69 -29.41
C PRO A 86 -26.69 -21.21 -29.26
N ALA A 87 -26.45 -20.40 -30.31
CA ALA A 87 -27.33 -19.33 -30.81
C ALA A 87 -28.60 -19.89 -31.53
N PRO A 88 -29.87 -19.48 -31.34
CA PRO A 88 -30.93 -19.95 -32.24
C PRO A 88 -30.76 -19.38 -33.65
N LYS A 89 -31.01 -20.20 -34.68
CA LYS A 89 -30.94 -19.80 -36.10
C LYS A 89 -32.31 -19.33 -36.57
N PHE A 90 -32.35 -18.24 -37.34
CA PHE A 90 -33.48 -17.94 -38.22
C PHE A 90 -33.08 -18.22 -39.67
N VAL A 91 -33.91 -18.94 -40.43
CA VAL A 91 -33.66 -19.31 -41.83
C VAL A 91 -34.86 -18.87 -42.67
N LYS A 92 -34.61 -18.28 -43.84
CA LYS A 92 -35.65 -17.83 -44.76
C LYS A 92 -36.41 -19.01 -45.41
N LYS A 93 -37.74 -18.92 -45.47
CA LYS A 93 -38.47 -18.83 -46.75
C LYS A 93 -39.91 -18.33 -46.56
N GLU A 94 -40.52 -17.84 -47.64
CA GLU A 94 -41.89 -17.30 -47.66
C GLU A 94 -42.95 -18.40 -47.87
N HIS A 95 -44.15 -18.26 -47.25
CA HIS A 95 -45.41 -17.94 -47.96
C HIS A 95 -46.67 -17.90 -47.06
N PHE A 96 -47.46 -16.81 -47.22
CA PHE A 96 -48.94 -16.75 -47.35
C PHE A 96 -49.93 -17.11 -46.21
N SER A 97 -51.11 -16.44 -46.25
CA SER A 97 -52.38 -16.70 -45.52
C SER A 97 -52.38 -16.37 -44.00
N SER A 98 -53.38 -15.70 -43.43
CA SER A 98 -54.85 -15.87 -43.60
C SER A 98 -55.68 -14.59 -43.32
N LYS A 99 -57.03 -14.70 -43.33
CA LYS A 99 -58.01 -13.59 -43.35
C LYS A 99 -58.36 -12.97 -41.98
N SER A 100 -58.91 -11.75 -42.03
CA SER A 100 -60.09 -11.31 -41.27
C SER A 100 -60.90 -10.29 -42.11
N ASP A 101 -62.20 -10.18 -41.89
CA ASP A 101 -63.17 -9.61 -42.85
C ASP A 101 -63.69 -8.19 -42.50
N GLY A 102 -64.27 -7.49 -43.50
CA GLY A 102 -65.05 -6.23 -43.37
C GLY A 102 -64.26 -4.91 -43.44
N ASP A 103 -64.79 -3.80 -43.96
CA ASP A 103 -66.03 -3.61 -44.76
C ASP A 103 -65.97 -2.29 -45.60
N ASP A 104 -66.93 -2.10 -46.51
CA ASP A 104 -67.12 -1.02 -47.50
C ASP A 104 -66.50 0.39 -47.27
N THR A 105 -65.84 0.95 -48.30
CA THR A 105 -66.41 2.02 -49.17
C THR A 105 -65.47 2.46 -50.32
N GLU A 106 -66.03 3.00 -51.41
CA GLU A 106 -65.30 3.53 -52.58
C GLU A 106 -64.67 4.92 -52.33
N GLY A 107 -63.58 5.27 -53.02
CA GLY A 107 -62.83 6.49 -52.66
C GLY A 107 -61.78 7.08 -53.62
N ALA A 108 -62.01 7.00 -54.95
CA ALA A 108 -61.27 7.73 -56.00
C ALA A 108 -59.74 7.48 -56.17
N SER A 109 -59.27 7.72 -57.39
CA SER A 109 -57.86 7.71 -57.74
C SER A 109 -57.23 9.09 -57.58
N LEU A 110 -55.89 9.13 -57.39
CA LEU A 110 -54.97 9.84 -58.28
C LEU A 110 -53.52 9.54 -57.85
N GLY A 111 -52.73 8.98 -58.77
CA GLY A 111 -51.33 8.67 -58.50
C GLY A 111 -50.41 9.88 -58.72
N ASN A 112 -49.33 9.97 -57.94
CA ASN A 112 -48.17 10.76 -58.34
C ASN A 112 -46.87 10.07 -57.89
N THR A 113 -46.17 9.45 -58.85
CA THR A 113 -44.87 8.83 -58.62
C THR A 113 -43.78 9.89 -58.50
N GLN A 114 -43.32 10.15 -57.28
CA GLN A 114 -42.02 10.79 -57.09
C GLN A 114 -40.89 9.74 -57.13
N PRO A 115 -39.81 9.97 -57.88
CA PRO A 115 -38.66 9.06 -57.90
C PRO A 115 -37.85 9.16 -56.60
N GLU A 116 -37.47 8.02 -56.01
CA GLU A 116 -36.48 8.02 -54.93
C GLU A 116 -35.13 8.52 -55.46
N THR A 117 -34.84 9.80 -55.22
CA THR A 117 -33.52 10.35 -55.52
C THR A 117 -32.50 9.72 -54.57
N HIS A 118 -31.59 8.91 -55.13
CA HIS A 118 -30.48 8.33 -54.38
C HIS A 118 -29.47 9.43 -54.01
N LEU A 119 -29.82 10.23 -52.99
CA LEU A 119 -29.06 11.40 -52.51
C LEU A 119 -27.57 11.05 -52.40
N ASP A 120 -26.71 11.91 -52.94
CA ASP A 120 -25.26 11.73 -52.84
C ASP A 120 -24.81 11.68 -51.36
N ARG A 121 -23.67 11.01 -51.12
CA ARG A 121 -23.04 10.91 -49.80
C ARG A 121 -22.81 12.29 -49.17
N LYS A 122 -22.51 13.33 -49.95
CA LYS A 122 -22.40 14.72 -49.48
C LYS A 122 -23.76 15.26 -49.03
N ALA A 123 -24.79 15.16 -49.87
CA ALA A 123 -26.15 15.61 -49.56
C ALA A 123 -26.76 14.89 -48.34
N ARG A 124 -26.55 13.57 -48.20
CA ARG A 124 -26.95 12.82 -46.99
C ARG A 124 -26.24 13.31 -45.74
N LYS A 125 -24.95 13.66 -45.84
CA LYS A 125 -24.17 14.21 -44.72
C LYS A 125 -24.64 15.63 -44.36
N GLU A 126 -24.88 16.49 -45.35
CA GLU A 126 -25.38 17.85 -45.16
C GLU A 126 -26.78 17.84 -44.52
N LEU A 127 -27.70 17.01 -45.01
CA LEU A 127 -29.02 16.81 -44.39
C LEU A 127 -28.92 16.23 -42.96
N ALA A 128 -27.93 15.38 -42.69
CA ALA A 128 -27.67 14.84 -41.36
C ALA A 128 -26.99 15.86 -40.41
N GLU A 129 -26.25 16.86 -40.91
CA GLU A 129 -25.78 17.99 -40.11
C GLU A 129 -26.91 19.01 -39.88
N LEU A 130 -27.76 19.29 -40.88
CA LEU A 130 -28.94 20.15 -40.73
C LEU A 130 -29.89 19.60 -39.65
N ARG A 131 -30.21 18.30 -39.72
CA ARG A 131 -30.99 17.59 -38.69
C ARG A 131 -30.32 17.53 -37.30
N LYS A 132 -29.01 17.81 -37.20
CA LYS A 132 -28.31 17.94 -35.90
C LYS A 132 -28.35 19.39 -35.39
N SER A 133 -28.20 20.38 -36.25
CA SER A 133 -28.35 21.80 -35.89
C SER A 133 -29.76 22.10 -35.35
N GLN A 134 -30.80 21.63 -36.04
CA GLN A 134 -32.21 21.75 -35.61
C GLN A 134 -32.52 21.03 -34.29
N ARG A 135 -31.70 20.05 -33.87
CA ARG A 135 -31.89 19.27 -32.62
C ARG A 135 -31.02 19.75 -31.46
N ARG A 136 -30.16 20.76 -31.65
CA ARG A 136 -29.20 21.24 -30.64
C ARG A 136 -29.09 22.76 -30.71
N PRO A 137 -29.67 23.52 -29.77
CA PRO A 137 -29.76 24.98 -29.85
C PRO A 137 -28.41 25.71 -29.88
N ASN A 138 -27.31 25.04 -29.53
CA ASN A 138 -25.95 25.56 -29.57
C ASN A 138 -25.04 24.87 -30.61
N TYR A 139 -25.57 24.14 -31.60
CA TYR A 139 -24.77 23.28 -32.48
C TYR A 139 -23.58 23.97 -33.17
N ASP A 140 -23.78 25.16 -33.73
CA ASP A 140 -22.70 25.87 -34.42
C ASP A 140 -21.68 26.49 -33.46
N LEU A 141 -22.11 26.84 -32.24
CA LEU A 141 -21.22 27.23 -31.15
C LEU A 141 -20.40 26.03 -30.63
N GLU A 142 -21.01 24.85 -30.46
CA GLU A 142 -20.29 23.58 -30.21
C GLU A 142 -19.24 23.33 -31.29
N LYS A 143 -19.61 23.50 -32.56
CA LYS A 143 -18.75 23.24 -33.74
C LYS A 143 -17.58 24.21 -33.81
N GLU A 144 -17.80 25.51 -33.53
CA GLU A 144 -16.72 26.50 -33.47
C GLU A 144 -15.81 26.31 -32.24
N VAL A 145 -16.36 26.07 -31.05
CA VAL A 145 -15.57 25.83 -29.84
C VAL A 145 -14.71 24.59 -29.99
N LYS A 146 -15.20 23.51 -30.60
CA LYS A 146 -14.39 22.32 -30.94
C LYS A 146 -13.26 22.65 -31.93
N ARG A 147 -13.48 23.54 -32.90
CA ARG A 147 -12.43 24.04 -33.82
C ARG A 147 -11.35 24.86 -33.10
N MET A 148 -11.72 25.70 -32.14
CA MET A 148 -10.76 26.45 -31.30
C MET A 148 -10.02 25.53 -30.33
N TRP A 149 -10.72 24.55 -29.75
CA TRP A 149 -10.19 23.55 -28.84
C TRP A 149 -9.12 22.65 -29.48
N GLU A 150 -9.33 22.17 -30.71
CA GLU A 150 -8.35 21.32 -31.38
C GLU A 150 -7.01 22.07 -31.60
N LYS A 151 -7.07 23.37 -31.92
CA LYS A 151 -5.88 24.25 -31.92
C LYS A 151 -5.25 24.38 -30.53
N LEU A 152 -6.03 24.66 -29.48
CA LEU A 152 -5.54 24.76 -28.10
C LEU A 152 -4.85 23.46 -27.61
N ARG A 153 -5.26 22.31 -28.13
CA ARG A 153 -4.75 20.98 -27.78
C ARG A 153 -3.37 20.69 -28.36
N GLN A 154 -2.95 21.42 -29.40
CA GLN A 154 -1.64 21.27 -30.02
C GLN A 154 -0.52 21.62 -29.02
N ARG A 155 0.53 20.80 -28.99
CA ARG A 155 1.64 20.93 -28.04
C ARG A 155 2.47 22.17 -28.35
N ASP A 156 2.70 22.40 -29.63
CA ASP A 156 3.70 23.31 -30.17
C ASP A 156 3.16 24.74 -30.39
N LEU A 157 1.90 25.00 -30.02
CA LEU A 157 1.30 26.33 -29.98
C LEU A 157 2.04 27.23 -28.97
N GLU A 158 2.30 28.48 -29.32
CA GLU A 158 3.01 29.42 -28.45
C GLU A 158 2.23 29.76 -27.17
N LYS A 159 2.94 30.29 -26.16
CA LYS A 159 2.32 30.66 -24.88
C LYS A 159 1.31 31.79 -25.04
N GLU A 160 1.65 32.83 -25.80
CA GLU A 160 0.77 33.99 -26.00
C GLU A 160 -0.45 33.65 -26.85
N GLU A 161 -0.25 32.97 -27.99
CA GLU A 161 -1.34 32.50 -28.84
C GLU A 161 -2.30 31.60 -28.06
N ARG A 162 -1.76 30.68 -27.24
CA ARG A 162 -2.58 29.84 -26.37
C ARG A 162 -3.40 30.66 -25.37
N THR A 163 -2.84 31.71 -24.74
CA THR A 163 -3.64 32.60 -23.87
C THR A 163 -4.70 33.38 -24.66
N LYS A 164 -4.34 34.02 -25.78
CA LYS A 164 -5.27 34.76 -26.65
C LYS A 164 -6.46 33.88 -27.08
N LEU A 165 -6.19 32.64 -27.47
CA LEU A 165 -7.19 31.68 -27.92
C LEU A 165 -8.02 31.09 -26.76
N VAL A 166 -7.47 30.95 -25.55
CA VAL A 166 -8.27 30.60 -24.34
C VAL A 166 -9.27 31.72 -24.04
N THR A 167 -8.83 32.97 -23.96
CA THR A 167 -9.71 34.10 -23.63
C THR A 167 -10.82 34.27 -24.67
N GLN A 168 -10.51 34.12 -25.97
CA GLN A 168 -11.51 34.08 -27.04
C GLN A 168 -12.52 32.93 -26.86
N THR A 169 -12.03 31.73 -26.55
CA THR A 169 -12.88 30.53 -26.37
C THR A 169 -13.82 30.70 -25.17
N LEU A 170 -13.31 31.19 -24.02
CA LEU A 170 -14.13 31.49 -22.85
C LEU A 170 -15.17 32.56 -23.12
N THR A 171 -14.79 33.66 -23.81
CA THR A 171 -15.71 34.74 -24.15
C THR A 171 -16.88 34.25 -25.00
N LYS A 172 -16.64 33.30 -25.92
CA LYS A 172 -17.70 32.66 -26.72
C LYS A 172 -18.55 31.63 -25.96
N MET A 173 -18.07 31.07 -24.84
CA MET A 173 -18.81 30.12 -24.01
C MET A 173 -19.52 30.76 -22.80
N LYS A 174 -19.30 32.06 -22.53
CA LYS A 174 -19.84 32.77 -21.38
C LYS A 174 -21.38 32.72 -21.33
N GLY A 175 -21.92 32.41 -20.15
CA GLY A 175 -23.35 32.18 -19.93
C GLY A 175 -23.85 30.82 -20.43
N LYS A 176 -22.95 29.95 -20.92
CA LYS A 176 -23.25 28.63 -21.51
C LYS A 176 -22.24 27.55 -21.10
N LEU A 177 -21.35 27.80 -20.14
CA LEU A 177 -20.30 26.86 -19.76
C LEU A 177 -20.85 25.50 -19.29
N MET A 178 -22.06 25.46 -18.71
CA MET A 178 -22.73 24.21 -18.32
C MET A 178 -23.09 23.37 -19.55
N GLU A 179 -23.71 23.97 -20.56
CA GLU A 179 -24.07 23.31 -21.83
C GLU A 179 -22.82 22.89 -22.62
N MET A 180 -21.75 23.68 -22.53
CA MET A 180 -20.48 23.50 -23.24
C MET A 180 -19.45 22.65 -22.47
N SER A 181 -19.82 22.13 -21.29
CA SER A 181 -18.96 21.43 -20.31
C SER A 181 -18.29 20.14 -20.82
N THR A 182 -18.70 19.65 -21.99
CA THR A 182 -18.03 18.59 -22.75
C THR A 182 -16.64 18.98 -23.29
N SER A 183 -16.22 20.25 -23.15
CA SER A 183 -14.96 20.80 -23.71
C SER A 183 -13.80 20.87 -22.70
N HIS A 184 -13.44 19.73 -22.10
CA HIS A 184 -12.71 19.61 -20.81
C HIS A 184 -11.35 20.31 -20.65
N SER A 185 -10.65 20.71 -21.70
CA SER A 185 -9.25 21.18 -21.58
C SER A 185 -9.03 22.68 -21.75
N CYS A 186 -10.08 23.49 -21.89
CA CYS A 186 -9.96 24.96 -21.82
C CYS A 186 -9.46 25.40 -20.42
N VAL A 187 -10.10 24.92 -19.36
CA VAL A 187 -9.82 25.25 -17.94
C VAL A 187 -8.34 25.04 -17.56
N LYS A 188 -7.69 24.02 -18.13
CA LYS A 188 -6.27 23.69 -17.91
C LYS A 188 -5.31 24.83 -18.28
N HIS A 189 -5.70 25.68 -19.23
CA HIS A 189 -4.84 26.74 -19.77
C HIS A 189 -5.32 28.16 -19.42
N CYS A 190 -6.38 28.27 -18.62
CA CYS A 190 -6.92 29.53 -18.12
C CYS A 190 -5.99 30.17 -17.07
N THR A 191 -5.87 31.50 -17.12
CA THR A 191 -5.30 32.34 -16.04
C THR A 191 -6.13 32.23 -14.76
N LYS A 192 -5.65 32.80 -13.63
CA LYS A 192 -6.41 32.75 -12.37
C LYS A 192 -7.79 33.43 -12.50
N ALA A 193 -7.82 34.66 -13.02
CA ALA A 193 -9.06 35.42 -13.18
C ALA A 193 -10.07 34.72 -14.10
N GLU A 194 -9.60 34.11 -15.19
CA GLU A 194 -10.45 33.29 -16.06
C GLU A 194 -11.02 32.06 -15.35
N ARG A 195 -10.24 31.37 -14.50
CA ARG A 195 -10.75 30.27 -13.68
C ARG A 195 -11.72 30.72 -12.60
N ASP A 196 -11.51 31.89 -12.00
CA ASP A 196 -12.42 32.47 -11.02
C ASP A 196 -13.79 32.81 -11.67
N VAL A 197 -13.80 33.33 -12.90
CA VAL A 197 -15.04 33.53 -13.70
C VAL A 197 -15.71 32.20 -14.06
N VAL A 198 -14.94 31.21 -14.55
CA VAL A 198 -15.45 29.86 -14.85
C VAL A 198 -16.01 29.17 -13.61
N PHE A 199 -15.44 29.43 -12.43
CA PHE A 199 -15.95 28.91 -11.17
C PHE A 199 -17.33 29.50 -10.85
N GLU A 200 -17.49 30.82 -10.81
CA GLU A 200 -18.78 31.43 -10.41
C GLU A 200 -19.93 31.10 -11.39
N GLU A 201 -19.66 30.94 -12.69
CA GLU A 201 -20.70 30.52 -13.65
C GLU A 201 -21.11 29.05 -13.48
N LEU A 202 -20.17 28.16 -13.14
CA LEU A 202 -20.44 26.71 -12.97
C LEU A 202 -20.79 26.31 -11.54
N ARG A 203 -20.61 27.22 -10.58
CA ARG A 203 -20.88 27.08 -9.15
C ARG A 203 -22.23 26.43 -8.81
N PRO A 204 -23.39 26.89 -9.32
CA PRO A 204 -24.68 26.24 -9.02
C PRO A 204 -24.84 24.83 -9.59
N HIS A 205 -23.91 24.37 -10.45
CA HIS A 205 -23.99 23.10 -11.16
C HIS A 205 -22.93 22.07 -10.74
N ILE A 206 -22.12 22.34 -9.72
CA ILE A 206 -21.01 21.48 -9.26
C ILE A 206 -21.47 20.02 -9.02
N LEU A 207 -22.62 19.79 -8.36
CA LEU A 207 -23.15 18.44 -8.14
C LEU A 207 -23.55 17.71 -9.43
N THR A 208 -24.09 18.42 -10.42
CA THR A 208 -24.45 17.88 -11.74
C THR A 208 -23.20 17.52 -12.53
N LEU A 209 -22.25 18.47 -12.62
CA LEU A 209 -20.95 18.28 -13.27
C LEU A 209 -20.18 17.09 -12.69
N THR A 210 -20.24 16.89 -11.37
CA THR A 210 -19.59 15.78 -10.65
C THR A 210 -20.17 14.40 -11.03
N LYS A 211 -21.43 14.33 -11.45
CA LYS A 211 -22.09 13.09 -11.88
C LYS A 211 -21.96 12.81 -13.38
N GLU A 212 -21.49 13.77 -14.17
CA GLU A 212 -21.37 13.64 -15.62
C GLU A 212 -20.02 12.98 -16.02
N PRO A 213 -20.01 11.82 -16.74
CA PRO A 213 -18.81 11.08 -17.13
C PRO A 213 -17.74 11.90 -17.85
N TYR A 214 -18.16 12.98 -18.48
CA TYR A 214 -17.31 13.92 -19.19
C TYR A 214 -16.97 15.14 -18.31
N ALA A 215 -17.97 15.85 -17.78
CA ALA A 215 -17.78 17.14 -17.13
C ALA A 215 -17.14 17.08 -15.73
N TYR A 216 -17.09 15.93 -15.04
CA TYR A 216 -16.46 15.82 -13.71
C TYR A 216 -14.97 16.25 -13.72
N HIS A 217 -14.28 16.09 -14.86
CA HIS A 217 -12.92 16.58 -15.08
C HIS A 217 -12.78 18.10 -14.91
N ILE A 218 -13.84 18.88 -15.12
CA ILE A 218 -13.84 20.33 -14.86
C ILE A 218 -13.83 20.58 -13.35
N VAL A 219 -14.62 19.84 -12.56
CA VAL A 219 -14.64 19.97 -11.09
C VAL A 219 -13.30 19.57 -10.48
N LEU A 220 -12.65 18.52 -10.99
CA LEU A 220 -11.27 18.18 -10.61
C LEU A 220 -10.28 19.32 -10.91
N ARG A 221 -10.42 20.03 -12.04
CA ARG A 221 -9.57 21.18 -12.40
C ARG A 221 -9.91 22.46 -11.64
N MET A 222 -11.12 22.58 -11.09
CA MET A 222 -11.46 23.60 -10.10
C MET A 222 -10.76 23.30 -8.78
N LEU A 223 -10.84 22.07 -8.29
CA LEU A 223 -10.15 21.63 -7.07
C LEU A 223 -8.64 21.84 -7.14
N ASP A 224 -7.96 21.36 -8.20
CA ASP A 224 -6.52 21.55 -8.46
C ASP A 224 -6.02 23.00 -8.27
N HIS A 225 -6.91 23.98 -8.44
CA HIS A 225 -6.60 25.41 -8.49
C HIS A 225 -7.45 26.27 -7.55
N ALA A 226 -8.22 25.66 -6.64
CA ALA A 226 -9.17 26.34 -5.78
C ALA A 226 -8.47 27.25 -4.75
N SER A 227 -8.96 28.47 -4.60
CA SER A 227 -8.72 29.27 -3.40
C SER A 227 -9.45 28.66 -2.19
N LYS A 228 -9.06 29.02 -0.97
CA LYS A 228 -9.70 28.50 0.26
C LYS A 228 -11.23 28.67 0.27
N PRO A 229 -11.81 29.83 -0.14
CA PRO A 229 -13.27 29.98 -0.23
C PRO A 229 -13.92 29.08 -1.29
N GLN A 230 -13.28 28.90 -2.45
CA GLN A 230 -13.78 28.01 -3.51
C GLN A 230 -13.78 26.54 -3.05
N LEU A 231 -12.70 26.09 -2.38
CA LEU A 231 -12.63 24.74 -1.81
C LEU A 231 -13.68 24.53 -0.71
N LEU A 232 -13.84 25.50 0.21
CA LEU A 232 -14.90 25.48 1.23
C LEU A 232 -16.30 25.38 0.61
N HIS A 233 -16.56 26.11 -0.48
CA HIS A 233 -17.85 26.03 -1.15
C HIS A 233 -18.05 24.70 -1.90
N ILE A 234 -17.03 24.16 -2.58
CA ILE A 234 -17.10 22.81 -3.18
C ILE A 234 -17.40 21.76 -2.10
N LEU A 235 -16.69 21.79 -0.96
CA LEU A 235 -16.94 20.88 0.17
C LEU A 235 -18.37 21.01 0.71
N SER A 236 -18.84 22.24 0.93
CA SER A 236 -20.23 22.52 1.35
C SER A 236 -21.28 22.06 0.32
N THR A 237 -20.92 21.99 -0.96
CA THR A 237 -21.80 21.56 -2.06
C THR A 237 -21.78 20.05 -2.26
N LEU A 238 -20.68 19.38 -1.91
CA LEU A 238 -20.57 17.92 -1.85
C LEU A 238 -21.22 17.33 -0.58
N HIS A 239 -21.42 18.14 0.46
CA HIS A 239 -22.03 17.70 1.72
C HIS A 239 -23.48 17.18 1.52
N GLY A 240 -23.84 16.18 2.30
CA GLY A 240 -25.08 15.41 2.16
C GLY A 240 -25.14 14.51 0.91
N ASN A 241 -24.13 14.57 0.03
CA ASN A 241 -24.05 13.82 -1.21
C ASN A 241 -22.86 12.84 -1.23
N VAL A 242 -21.99 12.80 -0.21
CA VAL A 242 -20.71 12.07 -0.22
C VAL A 242 -20.92 10.59 -0.47
N VAL A 243 -21.80 9.94 0.30
CA VAL A 243 -22.09 8.50 0.15
C VAL A 243 -22.75 8.20 -1.20
N SER A 244 -23.61 9.08 -1.71
CA SER A 244 -24.23 8.94 -3.04
C SER A 244 -23.19 9.01 -4.16
N LEU A 245 -22.24 9.95 -4.06
CA LEU A 245 -21.18 10.18 -5.03
C LEU A 245 -20.09 9.10 -4.98
N LEU A 246 -19.76 8.54 -3.81
CA LEU A 246 -18.81 7.44 -3.70
C LEU A 246 -19.33 6.14 -4.33
N ARG A 247 -20.65 5.96 -4.42
CA ARG A 247 -21.29 4.89 -5.22
C ARG A 247 -21.31 5.17 -6.74
N HIS A 248 -20.77 6.30 -7.19
CA HIS A 248 -20.77 6.74 -8.60
C HIS A 248 -19.35 6.64 -9.21
N PRO A 249 -19.17 6.01 -10.39
CA PRO A 249 -17.84 5.67 -10.91
C PRO A 249 -16.95 6.90 -11.17
N VAL A 250 -17.51 8.03 -11.64
CA VAL A 250 -16.75 9.29 -11.80
C VAL A 250 -16.94 10.28 -10.65
N GLY A 251 -18.06 10.20 -9.93
CA GLY A 251 -18.37 11.14 -8.84
C GLY A 251 -17.48 10.91 -7.62
N SER A 252 -17.15 9.64 -7.37
CA SER A 252 -16.26 9.20 -6.30
C SER A 252 -14.86 9.81 -6.40
N ALA A 253 -14.33 10.00 -7.61
CA ALA A 253 -13.04 10.63 -7.85
C ALA A 253 -13.01 12.13 -7.46
N VAL A 254 -14.13 12.85 -7.59
CA VAL A 254 -14.25 14.25 -7.15
C VAL A 254 -14.29 14.33 -5.62
N VAL A 255 -15.03 13.42 -4.98
CA VAL A 255 -15.09 13.31 -3.51
C VAL A 255 -13.71 12.99 -2.94
N GLU A 256 -12.99 12.01 -3.49
CA GLU A 256 -11.65 11.64 -3.04
C GLU A 256 -10.66 12.80 -3.22
N HIS A 257 -10.68 13.51 -4.36
CA HIS A 257 -9.81 14.67 -4.56
C HIS A 257 -10.14 15.79 -3.56
N ALA A 258 -11.41 16.08 -3.31
CA ALA A 258 -11.83 17.06 -2.30
C ALA A 258 -11.41 16.63 -0.88
N TYR A 259 -11.54 15.35 -0.54
CA TYR A 259 -11.10 14.77 0.74
C TYR A 259 -9.57 14.84 0.91
N GLN A 260 -8.79 14.60 -0.14
CA GLN A 260 -7.34 14.77 -0.12
C GLN A 260 -6.94 16.23 0.14
N MET A 261 -7.68 17.21 -0.42
CA MET A 261 -7.46 18.64 -0.14
C MET A 261 -8.01 19.12 1.21
N ALA A 262 -8.96 18.41 1.80
CA ALA A 262 -9.64 18.78 3.04
C ALA A 262 -8.72 18.72 4.28
N THR A 263 -8.97 19.61 5.24
CA THR A 263 -8.34 19.60 6.57
C THR A 263 -8.83 18.41 7.41
N GLY A 264 -8.14 18.08 8.50
CA GLY A 264 -8.54 16.97 9.39
C GLY A 264 -9.98 17.08 9.92
N HIS A 265 -10.43 18.29 10.24
CA HIS A 265 -11.81 18.60 10.63
C HIS A 265 -12.80 18.24 9.50
N GLN A 266 -12.58 18.79 8.30
CA GLN A 266 -13.41 18.55 7.13
C GLN A 266 -13.41 17.09 6.67
N ARG A 267 -12.30 16.36 6.86
CA ARG A 267 -12.25 14.92 6.61
C ARG A 267 -13.14 14.14 7.59
N ARG A 268 -13.24 14.55 8.86
CA ARG A 268 -14.21 13.99 9.82
C ARG A 268 -15.65 14.30 9.40
N GLU A 269 -15.94 15.52 8.95
CA GLU A 269 -17.26 15.90 8.42
C GLU A 269 -17.69 15.01 7.23
N LEU A 270 -16.83 14.86 6.21
CA LEU A 270 -17.11 14.04 5.03
C LEU A 270 -17.30 12.54 5.38
N VAL A 271 -16.49 11.99 6.29
CA VAL A 271 -16.63 10.59 6.75
C VAL A 271 -17.93 10.41 7.56
N SER A 272 -18.38 11.42 8.30
CA SER A 272 -19.60 11.34 9.11
C SER A 272 -20.88 11.08 8.31
N GLU A 273 -20.89 11.29 7.00
CA GLU A 273 -22.06 10.97 6.15
C GLU A 273 -22.33 9.47 6.04
N PHE A 274 -21.35 8.61 6.33
CA PHE A 274 -21.55 7.16 6.46
C PHE A 274 -22.33 6.78 7.73
N TYR A 275 -22.32 7.64 8.76
CA TYR A 275 -22.98 7.41 10.03
C TYR A 275 -24.51 7.59 9.92
N SER A 276 -25.29 6.96 10.82
CA SER A 276 -26.76 7.14 10.86
C SER A 276 -27.13 8.64 10.89
N PRO A 277 -28.16 9.09 10.15
CA PRO A 277 -28.63 10.48 10.16
C PRO A 277 -28.93 11.01 11.56
N GLU A 278 -29.42 10.16 12.46
CA GLU A 278 -29.76 10.52 13.85
C GLU A 278 -28.55 11.11 14.58
N PHE A 279 -27.39 10.44 14.48
CA PHE A 279 -26.14 10.86 15.11
C PHE A 279 -25.54 12.12 14.46
N ARG A 280 -25.89 12.41 13.20
CA ARG A 280 -25.56 13.69 12.54
C ARG A 280 -26.48 14.83 13.00
N LEU A 281 -27.67 14.52 13.50
CA LEU A 281 -28.67 15.49 13.96
C LEU A 281 -28.59 15.81 15.47
N PHE A 282 -28.02 14.91 16.29
CA PHE A 282 -27.75 15.16 17.72
C PHE A 282 -26.58 16.15 17.93
N LYS A 283 -26.86 17.45 17.70
CA LYS A 283 -25.92 18.60 17.83
C LYS A 283 -25.28 18.82 19.22
N GLY A 284 -25.45 17.92 20.18
CA GLY A 284 -24.87 18.00 21.53
C GLY A 284 -23.40 17.56 21.63
N VAL A 285 -22.88 16.85 20.62
CA VAL A 285 -21.47 16.50 20.48
C VAL A 285 -21.06 16.73 19.03
N SER A 286 -20.12 17.63 18.76
CA SER A 286 -19.63 17.77 17.39
C SER A 286 -18.79 16.55 17.03
N VAL A 287 -19.14 15.88 15.94
CA VAL A 287 -18.34 14.77 15.37
C VAL A 287 -16.90 15.23 15.05
N THR A 288 -16.69 16.54 14.92
CA THR A 288 -15.39 17.15 14.65
C THR A 288 -14.52 17.40 15.89
N GLU A 289 -15.07 17.26 17.10
CA GLU A 289 -14.39 17.48 18.40
C GLU A 289 -13.88 16.19 19.05
N LEU A 290 -14.30 15.02 18.56
CA LEU A 290 -13.86 13.71 19.08
C LEU A 290 -12.58 13.24 18.39
N ASP A 291 -11.45 13.30 19.08
CA ASP A 291 -10.16 12.88 18.53
C ASP A 291 -9.97 11.35 18.47
N GLY A 292 -10.67 10.55 19.29
CA GLY A 292 -10.73 9.08 19.14
C GLY A 292 -11.82 8.58 18.18
N GLY A 293 -12.60 9.48 17.58
CA GLY A 293 -13.54 9.19 16.49
C GLY A 293 -14.69 8.24 16.85
N LEU A 294 -15.12 7.41 15.88
CA LEU A 294 -16.34 6.59 15.97
C LEU A 294 -16.42 5.73 17.24
N LYS A 295 -15.30 5.18 17.73
CA LYS A 295 -15.31 4.33 18.94
C LYS A 295 -15.67 5.09 20.21
N GLU A 296 -15.22 6.34 20.35
CA GLU A 296 -15.58 7.20 21.49
C GLU A 296 -17.02 7.72 21.39
N LEU A 297 -17.51 7.92 20.17
CA LEU A 297 -18.89 8.30 19.88
C LEU A 297 -19.85 7.16 20.25
N MET A 298 -19.55 5.94 19.80
CA MET A 298 -20.34 4.73 20.09
C MET A 298 -20.41 4.42 21.59
N ALA A 299 -19.31 4.61 22.33
CA ALA A 299 -19.25 4.36 23.77
C ALA A 299 -20.14 5.27 24.64
N LYS A 300 -20.72 6.34 24.07
CA LYS A 300 -21.65 7.26 24.75
C LYS A 300 -23.13 6.92 24.54
N GLU A 301 -23.43 5.98 23.66
CA GLU A 301 -24.78 5.70 23.17
C GLU A 301 -25.20 4.25 23.46
N PRO A 302 -26.51 3.95 23.62
CA PRO A 302 -26.97 2.62 23.99
C PRO A 302 -26.81 1.61 22.85
N ALA A 303 -26.67 0.33 23.21
CA ALA A 303 -26.39 -0.76 22.28
C ALA A 303 -27.37 -0.86 21.09
N SER A 304 -28.64 -0.46 21.26
CA SER A 304 -29.61 -0.37 20.17
C SER A 304 -29.16 0.60 19.07
N LYS A 305 -28.89 1.86 19.42
CA LYS A 305 -28.35 2.86 18.48
C LYS A 305 -26.98 2.44 17.90
N GLN A 306 -26.14 1.76 18.69
CA GLN A 306 -24.87 1.22 18.20
C GLN A 306 -25.07 0.20 17.06
N ASN A 307 -26.04 -0.73 17.19
CA ASN A 307 -26.37 -1.67 16.11
C ASN A 307 -26.87 -0.93 14.87
N THR A 308 -27.84 -0.02 15.02
CA THR A 308 -28.40 0.78 13.91
C THR A 308 -27.33 1.63 13.21
N MET A 309 -26.35 2.16 13.94
CA MET A 309 -25.18 2.84 13.36
C MET A 309 -24.37 1.91 12.46
N VAL A 310 -23.99 0.74 12.95
CA VAL A 310 -23.18 -0.24 12.22
C VAL A 310 -23.92 -0.74 10.98
N GLU A 311 -25.22 -1.03 11.11
CA GLU A 311 -26.09 -1.42 9.99
C GLU A 311 -26.18 -0.32 8.92
N HIS A 312 -26.42 0.94 9.30
CA HIS A 312 -26.42 2.07 8.37
C HIS A 312 -25.06 2.27 7.66
N MET A 313 -23.94 2.11 8.39
CA MET A 313 -22.61 2.19 7.81
C MET A 313 -22.39 1.08 6.77
N MET A 314 -22.83 -0.16 7.03
CA MET A 314 -22.69 -1.24 6.05
C MET A 314 -23.60 -1.03 4.83
N LEU A 315 -24.86 -0.62 5.03
CA LEU A 315 -25.76 -0.19 3.93
C LEU A 315 -25.19 0.99 3.12
N SER A 316 -24.27 1.76 3.71
CA SER A 316 -23.56 2.86 3.05
C SER A 316 -22.33 2.40 2.26
N LEU A 317 -21.58 1.43 2.80
CA LEU A 317 -20.33 0.89 2.24
C LEU A 317 -20.56 -0.21 1.19
N GLN A 318 -21.53 -1.10 1.40
CA GLN A 318 -21.77 -2.28 0.57
C GLN A 318 -21.85 -1.97 -0.94
N PRO A 319 -22.62 -0.96 -1.43
CA PRO A 319 -22.70 -0.66 -2.87
C PRO A 319 -21.44 0.01 -3.45
N ILE A 320 -20.44 0.32 -2.62
CA ILE A 320 -19.11 0.79 -3.02
C ILE A 320 -18.18 -0.43 -3.18
N LEU A 321 -18.28 -1.40 -2.27
CA LEU A 321 -17.54 -2.68 -2.31
C LEU A 321 -17.99 -3.55 -3.48
N GLU A 322 -19.29 -3.75 -3.66
CA GLU A 322 -19.90 -4.54 -4.76
C GLU A 322 -19.49 -4.02 -6.15
N LYS A 323 -19.40 -2.68 -6.30
CA LYS A 323 -18.94 -2.04 -7.54
C LYS A 323 -17.41 -1.98 -7.68
N GLY A 324 -16.67 -2.45 -6.67
CA GLY A 324 -15.21 -2.39 -6.64
C GLY A 324 -14.64 -0.97 -6.71
N ILE A 325 -15.31 0.04 -6.15
CA ILE A 325 -14.84 1.44 -6.12
C ILE A 325 -13.97 1.67 -4.87
N VAL A 326 -12.89 0.89 -4.78
CA VAL A 326 -12.09 0.67 -3.56
C VAL A 326 -10.67 1.27 -3.63
N ASP A 327 -10.47 2.31 -4.44
CA ASP A 327 -9.18 3.02 -4.54
C ASP A 327 -9.11 4.26 -3.61
N HIS A 328 -10.25 4.70 -3.07
CA HIS A 328 -10.41 6.02 -2.44
C HIS A 328 -10.13 5.99 -0.93
N SER A 329 -9.22 6.85 -0.47
CA SER A 329 -8.82 6.90 0.94
C SER A 329 -9.93 7.29 1.91
N ILE A 330 -10.97 8.01 1.46
CA ILE A 330 -12.18 8.23 2.27
C ILE A 330 -12.95 6.92 2.53
N THR A 331 -13.08 6.04 1.53
CA THR A 331 -13.70 4.72 1.67
C THR A 331 -12.86 3.85 2.61
N HIS A 332 -11.53 3.89 2.50
CA HIS A 332 -10.64 3.16 3.39
C HIS A 332 -10.80 3.64 4.84
N ARG A 333 -10.98 4.96 5.06
CA ARG A 333 -11.17 5.50 6.41
C ARG A 333 -12.52 5.08 7.02
N ALA A 334 -13.61 5.24 6.27
CA ALA A 334 -14.94 4.85 6.73
C ALA A 334 -15.03 3.34 7.03
N LEU A 335 -14.43 2.49 6.19
CA LEU A 335 -14.39 1.05 6.41
C LEU A 335 -13.47 0.66 7.57
N ALA A 336 -12.33 1.33 7.75
CA ALA A 336 -11.43 1.08 8.89
C ALA A 336 -12.08 1.48 10.23
N GLU A 337 -12.93 2.52 10.25
CA GLU A 337 -13.72 2.88 11.43
C GLU A 337 -14.86 1.89 11.68
N TYR A 338 -15.63 1.52 10.65
CA TYR A 338 -16.65 0.47 10.73
C TYR A 338 -16.11 -0.82 11.36
N LEU A 339 -14.95 -1.30 10.90
CA LEU A 339 -14.33 -2.50 11.45
C LEU A 339 -14.03 -2.37 12.95
N THR A 340 -13.68 -1.19 13.48
CA THR A 340 -13.38 -1.04 14.92
C THR A 340 -14.57 -1.15 15.87
N VAL A 341 -15.79 -1.25 15.34
CA VAL A 341 -17.03 -1.26 16.12
C VAL A 341 -18.04 -2.34 15.70
N CYS A 342 -17.86 -3.01 14.56
CA CYS A 342 -18.81 -4.03 14.09
C CYS A 342 -18.59 -5.42 14.72
N LYS A 343 -19.61 -6.28 14.61
CA LYS A 343 -19.60 -7.65 15.17
C LYS A 343 -18.75 -8.58 14.31
N ARG A 344 -18.26 -9.68 14.90
CA ARG A 344 -17.34 -10.62 14.22
C ARG A 344 -17.88 -11.14 12.88
N SER A 345 -19.15 -11.52 12.80
CA SER A 345 -19.83 -11.94 11.56
C SER A 345 -19.77 -10.88 10.45
N MET A 346 -20.04 -9.62 10.80
CA MET A 346 -20.00 -8.48 9.89
C MET A 346 -18.58 -8.21 9.34
N VAL A 347 -17.52 -8.60 10.07
CA VAL A 347 -16.15 -8.57 9.55
C VAL A 347 -15.92 -9.67 8.52
N GLU A 348 -16.50 -10.86 8.72
CA GLU A 348 -16.40 -11.98 7.78
C GLU A 348 -17.07 -11.66 6.44
N ASP A 349 -18.17 -10.90 6.45
CA ASP A 349 -18.81 -10.42 5.21
C ASP A 349 -17.94 -9.39 4.46
N VAL A 350 -17.29 -8.45 5.17
CA VAL A 350 -16.29 -7.55 4.57
C VAL A 350 -15.09 -8.33 4.00
N VAL A 351 -14.66 -9.41 4.66
CA VAL A 351 -13.63 -10.31 4.12
C VAL A 351 -14.10 -10.94 2.80
N LYS A 352 -15.30 -11.51 2.73
CA LYS A 352 -15.87 -12.06 1.50
C LYS A 352 -15.89 -11.01 0.37
N SER A 353 -16.37 -9.79 0.65
CA SER A 353 -16.46 -8.72 -0.35
C SER A 353 -15.12 -8.17 -0.86
N LEU A 354 -14.04 -8.23 -0.06
CA LEU A 354 -12.73 -7.67 -0.44
C LEU A 354 -11.71 -8.70 -0.94
N THR A 355 -11.88 -9.98 -0.62
CA THR A 355 -10.88 -11.03 -0.85
C THR A 355 -10.43 -11.08 -2.33
N GLY A 356 -9.11 -11.05 -2.54
CA GLY A 356 -8.50 -11.05 -3.89
C GLY A 356 -8.13 -9.64 -4.38
N PRO A 357 -8.34 -9.30 -5.67
CA PRO A 357 -7.82 -8.06 -6.27
C PRO A 357 -8.34 -6.76 -5.65
N LEU A 358 -9.52 -6.76 -5.03
CA LEU A 358 -10.09 -5.56 -4.41
C LEU A 358 -9.29 -5.13 -3.18
N LEU A 359 -8.90 -6.07 -2.32
CA LEU A 359 -8.07 -5.77 -1.14
C LEU A 359 -6.72 -5.16 -1.54
N LEU A 360 -6.05 -5.71 -2.56
CA LEU A 360 -4.76 -5.23 -3.03
C LEU A 360 -4.77 -3.75 -3.45
N ARG A 361 -5.90 -3.25 -3.99
CA ARG A 361 -6.01 -1.86 -4.43
C ARG A 361 -5.90 -0.85 -3.29
N MET A 362 -6.36 -1.19 -2.08
CA MET A 362 -6.39 -0.28 -0.93
C MET A 362 -5.16 -0.33 0.00
N ILE A 363 -4.34 -1.39 -0.04
CA ILE A 363 -3.30 -1.63 0.99
C ILE A 363 -2.17 -0.59 1.05
N HIS A 364 -2.02 0.22 0.01
CA HIS A 364 -1.03 1.30 -0.08
C HIS A 364 -1.34 2.51 0.82
N THR A 365 -2.43 2.46 1.59
CA THR A 365 -2.84 3.51 2.54
C THR A 365 -2.80 2.99 3.96
N ARG A 366 -2.52 3.86 4.95
CA ARG A 366 -2.46 3.48 6.38
C ARG A 366 -3.71 2.73 6.85
N ASP A 367 -4.88 3.27 6.53
CA ASP A 367 -6.17 2.70 6.93
C ASP A 367 -6.52 1.45 6.09
N GLY A 368 -6.15 1.39 4.80
CA GLY A 368 -6.30 0.21 3.94
C GLY A 368 -5.39 -0.97 4.30
N ALA A 369 -4.14 -0.71 4.73
CA ALA A 369 -3.26 -1.73 5.29
C ALA A 369 -3.83 -2.31 6.58
N ARG A 370 -4.44 -1.47 7.43
CA ARG A 370 -5.14 -1.93 8.65
C ARG A 370 -6.34 -2.83 8.32
N ILE A 371 -7.13 -2.47 7.30
CA ILE A 371 -8.19 -3.33 6.77
C ILE A 371 -7.59 -4.67 6.31
N ALA A 372 -6.52 -4.66 5.52
CA ALA A 372 -5.91 -5.89 5.01
C ALA A 372 -5.32 -6.82 6.07
N VAL A 373 -4.62 -6.28 7.09
CA VAL A 373 -4.15 -7.09 8.24
C VAL A 373 -5.35 -7.71 8.98
N THR A 374 -6.43 -6.94 9.17
CA THR A 374 -7.69 -7.45 9.76
C THR A 374 -8.29 -8.57 8.91
N CYS A 375 -8.31 -8.42 7.58
CA CYS A 375 -8.86 -9.41 6.65
C CYS A 375 -8.01 -10.69 6.55
N ILE A 376 -6.68 -10.60 6.51
CA ILE A 376 -5.76 -11.76 6.48
C ILE A 376 -5.89 -12.62 7.75
N ASN A 377 -6.16 -11.96 8.87
CA ASN A 377 -6.46 -12.60 10.14
C ASN A 377 -7.85 -13.26 10.13
N MET A 378 -8.90 -12.49 9.85
CA MET A 378 -10.30 -12.95 9.90
C MET A 378 -10.73 -13.91 8.78
N SER A 379 -9.83 -14.22 7.84
CA SER A 379 -10.09 -15.18 6.76
C SER A 379 -9.98 -16.66 7.18
N THR A 380 -10.56 -17.50 6.35
CA THR A 380 -10.34 -18.94 6.20
C THR A 380 -9.05 -19.24 5.44
N ALA A 381 -8.65 -20.51 5.37
CA ALA A 381 -7.58 -20.93 4.46
C ALA A 381 -7.89 -20.64 2.97
N LYS A 382 -9.17 -20.76 2.55
CA LYS A 382 -9.63 -20.49 1.18
C LYS A 382 -9.46 -19.01 0.81
N GLU A 383 -9.89 -18.10 1.67
CA GLU A 383 -9.79 -16.65 1.45
C GLU A 383 -8.32 -16.18 1.48
N ARG A 384 -7.50 -16.65 2.44
CA ARG A 384 -6.03 -16.35 2.47
C ARG A 384 -5.33 -16.74 1.17
N LYS A 385 -5.69 -17.89 0.58
CA LYS A 385 -5.15 -18.37 -0.70
C LYS A 385 -5.47 -17.43 -1.88
N LEU A 386 -6.67 -16.82 -1.90
CA LEU A 386 -7.06 -15.86 -2.93
C LEU A 386 -6.41 -14.47 -2.71
N ILE A 387 -6.26 -14.02 -1.45
CA ILE A 387 -5.48 -12.81 -1.12
C ILE A 387 -4.05 -12.93 -1.66
N ILE A 388 -3.33 -14.01 -1.30
CA ILE A 388 -1.93 -14.21 -1.74
C ILE A 388 -1.83 -14.31 -3.27
N LYS A 389 -2.73 -15.05 -3.93
CA LYS A 389 -2.75 -15.15 -5.41
C LYS A 389 -2.87 -13.78 -6.09
N SER A 390 -3.64 -12.84 -5.52
CA SER A 390 -3.81 -11.50 -6.13
C SER A 390 -2.56 -10.63 -6.06
N MET A 391 -1.63 -10.90 -5.14
CA MET A 391 -0.40 -10.12 -4.94
C MET A 391 0.72 -10.45 -5.95
N LYS A 392 0.53 -11.47 -6.80
CA LYS A 392 1.50 -11.90 -7.81
C LYS A 392 1.78 -10.78 -8.83
N GLY A 393 3.05 -10.56 -9.16
CA GLY A 393 3.54 -9.46 -10.00
C GLY A 393 3.58 -8.11 -9.30
N HIS A 394 3.32 -8.07 -8.00
CA HIS A 394 3.21 -6.85 -7.20
C HIS A 394 4.01 -6.89 -5.89
N VAL A 395 4.62 -8.03 -5.53
CA VAL A 395 5.21 -8.24 -4.19
C VAL A 395 6.32 -7.22 -3.87
N LYS A 396 7.17 -6.88 -4.84
CA LYS A 396 8.19 -5.81 -4.69
C LYS A 396 7.57 -4.48 -4.27
N LYS A 397 6.45 -4.07 -4.90
CA LYS A 397 5.76 -2.81 -4.59
C LYS A 397 5.15 -2.83 -3.19
N VAL A 398 4.58 -3.98 -2.80
CA VAL A 398 4.03 -4.20 -1.45
C VAL A 398 5.12 -4.14 -0.39
N ALA A 399 6.26 -4.82 -0.60
CA ALA A 399 7.38 -4.81 0.33
C ALA A 399 7.98 -3.40 0.49
N CYS A 400 8.15 -2.67 -0.62
CA CYS A 400 8.77 -1.35 -0.61
C CYS A 400 7.82 -0.20 -0.25
N ASP A 401 6.54 -0.44 0.05
CA ASP A 401 5.61 0.60 0.51
C ASP A 401 5.54 0.75 2.04
N GLU A 402 5.23 1.97 2.51
CA GLU A 402 5.23 2.33 3.94
C GLU A 402 4.15 1.61 4.74
N HIS A 403 3.03 1.27 4.12
CA HIS A 403 1.87 0.67 4.79
C HIS A 403 1.65 -0.79 4.37
N SER A 404 1.78 -1.06 3.06
CA SER A 404 1.61 -2.39 2.47
C SER A 404 2.62 -3.41 3.01
N SER A 405 3.80 -2.97 3.47
CA SER A 405 4.80 -3.86 4.09
C SER A 405 4.26 -4.63 5.31
N ALA A 406 3.29 -4.06 6.05
CA ALA A 406 2.60 -4.74 7.15
C ALA A 406 1.77 -5.95 6.70
N VAL A 407 1.27 -5.93 5.46
CA VAL A 407 0.44 -6.99 4.88
C VAL A 407 1.26 -8.26 4.63
N LEU A 408 2.52 -8.12 4.22
CA LEU A 408 3.46 -9.25 4.10
C LEU A 408 3.84 -9.81 5.48
N MET A 409 4.05 -8.94 6.47
CA MET A 409 4.35 -9.36 7.85
C MET A 409 3.17 -10.19 8.42
N ALA A 410 1.93 -9.72 8.27
CA ALA A 410 0.73 -10.46 8.68
C ALA A 410 0.56 -11.79 7.91
N ILE A 411 0.92 -11.85 6.62
CA ILE A 411 0.94 -13.10 5.85
C ILE A 411 1.95 -14.10 6.43
N PHE A 412 3.15 -13.64 6.79
CA PHE A 412 4.16 -14.50 7.43
C PHE A 412 3.74 -14.95 8.84
N ASP A 413 2.99 -14.13 9.57
CA ASP A 413 2.49 -14.46 10.91
C ASP A 413 1.27 -15.40 10.92
N LEU A 414 0.45 -15.44 9.86
CA LEU A 414 -0.88 -16.07 9.92
C LEU A 414 -1.15 -17.16 8.87
N VAL A 415 -0.32 -17.31 7.83
CA VAL A 415 -0.59 -18.25 6.74
C VAL A 415 0.13 -19.59 6.95
N ASP A 416 -0.66 -20.65 7.20
CA ASP A 416 -0.14 -22.01 7.37
C ASP A 416 0.37 -22.64 6.05
N ASP A 417 -0.20 -22.27 4.89
CA ASP A 417 0.29 -22.70 3.57
C ASP A 417 1.54 -21.93 3.15
N THR A 418 2.65 -22.31 3.79
CA THR A 418 4.00 -21.83 3.49
C THR A 418 4.45 -22.19 2.07
N THR A 419 3.81 -23.16 1.40
CA THR A 419 4.14 -23.53 0.01
C THR A 419 3.57 -22.51 -0.99
N LEU A 420 2.38 -21.97 -0.74
CA LEU A 420 1.81 -20.89 -1.53
C LEU A 420 2.55 -19.58 -1.30
N VAL A 421 2.86 -19.25 -0.04
CA VAL A 421 3.68 -18.06 0.28
C VAL A 421 5.06 -18.18 -0.37
N SER A 422 5.67 -19.38 -0.38
CA SER A 422 6.90 -19.66 -1.11
C SER A 422 6.78 -19.37 -2.62
N LYS A 423 5.75 -19.96 -3.27
CA LYS A 423 5.57 -19.91 -4.73
C LYS A 423 5.22 -18.52 -5.27
N VAL A 424 4.58 -17.66 -4.47
CA VAL A 424 4.11 -16.32 -4.91
C VAL A 424 4.91 -15.18 -4.31
N ILE A 425 5.22 -15.22 -3.01
CA ILE A 425 5.81 -14.07 -2.28
C ILE A 425 7.31 -14.22 -2.14
N ILE A 426 7.80 -15.38 -1.69
CA ILE A 426 9.25 -15.58 -1.49
C ILE A 426 9.99 -15.59 -2.84
N SER A 427 9.39 -16.15 -3.88
CA SER A 427 9.91 -16.14 -5.25
C SER A 427 10.13 -14.73 -5.82
N GLU A 428 9.18 -13.81 -5.64
CA GLU A 428 9.31 -12.41 -6.07
C GLU A 428 10.22 -11.58 -5.14
N LEU A 429 10.26 -11.88 -3.84
CA LEU A 429 11.24 -11.25 -2.93
C LEU A 429 12.69 -11.67 -3.25
N LEU A 430 12.90 -12.88 -3.77
CA LEU A 430 14.21 -13.36 -4.21
C LEU A 430 14.71 -12.65 -5.48
N THR A 431 13.84 -12.30 -6.44
CA THR A 431 14.26 -11.58 -7.65
C THR A 431 14.69 -10.14 -7.38
N ASP A 432 14.16 -9.53 -6.32
CA ASP A 432 14.42 -8.13 -5.95
C ASP A 432 15.18 -7.99 -4.62
N LEU A 433 15.90 -9.04 -4.19
CA LEU A 433 16.42 -9.17 -2.82
C LEU A 433 17.38 -8.03 -2.42
N LYS A 434 18.38 -7.72 -3.25
CA LYS A 434 19.35 -6.62 -3.00
C LYS A 434 18.67 -5.27 -2.79
N GLU A 435 17.68 -4.94 -3.62
CA GLU A 435 16.93 -3.68 -3.49
C GLU A 435 16.05 -3.71 -2.23
N THR A 436 15.35 -4.83 -1.99
CA THR A 436 14.44 -5.02 -0.86
C THR A 436 15.15 -4.83 0.48
N ILE A 437 16.29 -5.49 0.72
CA ILE A 437 17.04 -5.38 1.99
C ILE A 437 17.67 -3.99 2.20
N SER A 438 17.96 -3.28 1.11
CA SER A 438 18.50 -1.92 1.16
C SER A 438 17.40 -0.89 1.45
N HIS A 439 16.16 -1.15 1.04
CA HIS A 439 15.08 -0.17 1.03
C HIS A 439 14.53 0.20 2.43
N LYS A 440 14.07 1.45 2.57
CA LYS A 440 13.52 2.01 3.83
C LYS A 440 12.34 1.21 4.38
N TYR A 441 11.54 0.60 3.51
CA TYR A 441 10.40 -0.23 3.89
C TYR A 441 10.56 -1.71 3.49
N GLY A 442 11.27 -1.99 2.39
CA GLY A 442 11.50 -3.35 1.89
C GLY A 442 12.12 -4.27 2.94
N ARG A 443 13.09 -3.77 3.70
CA ARG A 443 13.76 -4.58 4.75
C ARG A 443 12.84 -5.04 5.87
N ARG A 444 11.65 -4.45 6.05
CA ARG A 444 10.73 -4.82 7.14
C ARG A 444 10.25 -6.25 7.02
N SER A 445 9.92 -6.72 5.82
CA SER A 445 9.45 -8.10 5.61
C SER A 445 10.55 -9.12 5.93
N VAL A 446 11.80 -8.81 5.57
CA VAL A 446 12.99 -9.63 5.87
C VAL A 446 13.34 -9.59 7.36
N LEU A 447 13.41 -8.40 7.97
CA LEU A 447 13.66 -8.23 9.40
C LEU A 447 12.57 -8.91 10.25
N HIS A 448 11.33 -8.99 9.78
CA HIS A 448 10.26 -9.69 10.50
C HIS A 448 10.44 -11.21 10.51
N LEU A 449 11.02 -11.78 9.45
CA LEU A 449 11.41 -13.20 9.43
C LEU A 449 12.65 -13.49 10.30
N LEU A 450 13.44 -12.48 10.68
CA LEU A 450 14.63 -12.65 11.51
C LEU A 450 14.43 -12.28 12.99
N ALA A 451 13.67 -11.21 13.27
CA ALA A 451 13.44 -10.63 14.60
C ALA A 451 12.01 -10.06 14.69
N PRO A 452 10.96 -10.90 14.62
CA PRO A 452 9.56 -10.47 14.60
C PRO A 452 9.20 -9.63 15.83
N GLY A 453 8.55 -8.49 15.60
CA GLY A 453 8.09 -7.60 16.67
C GLY A 453 9.18 -6.79 17.39
N GLU A 454 10.45 -6.87 16.99
CA GLU A 454 11.55 -6.11 17.62
C GLU A 454 11.34 -4.59 17.46
N SER A 455 11.10 -3.93 18.60
CA SER A 455 10.91 -2.50 18.79
C SER A 455 11.95 -1.59 18.13
N ARG A 456 13.18 -2.09 17.92
CA ARG A 456 14.24 -1.35 17.23
C ARG A 456 13.93 -1.09 15.75
N TYR A 457 13.25 -2.00 15.08
CA TYR A 457 13.01 -1.94 13.62
C TYR A 457 11.59 -1.55 13.25
N PHE A 458 10.64 -1.84 14.15
CA PHE A 458 9.21 -1.65 13.91
C PHE A 458 8.63 -0.57 14.83
N PRO A 459 8.03 0.51 14.27
CA PRO A 459 7.32 1.50 15.08
C PRO A 459 6.25 0.84 15.95
N VAL A 460 6.05 1.37 17.16
CA VAL A 460 5.12 0.80 18.15
C VAL A 460 3.73 0.55 17.58
N ASP A 461 3.21 1.44 16.72
CA ASP A 461 1.88 1.27 16.14
C ASP A 461 1.81 0.22 15.01
N LEU A 462 2.92 -0.09 14.34
CA LEU A 462 3.04 -1.24 13.44
C LEU A 462 3.09 -2.55 14.24
N VAL A 463 3.82 -2.56 15.36
CA VAL A 463 3.86 -3.72 16.27
C VAL A 463 2.47 -3.98 16.85
N LYS A 464 1.76 -2.95 17.35
CA LYS A 464 0.35 -3.05 17.79
C LYS A 464 -0.60 -3.52 16.69
N LEU A 465 -0.41 -3.07 15.44
CA LEU A 465 -1.24 -3.51 14.31
C LEU A 465 -1.16 -5.03 14.09
N LEU A 466 0.02 -5.62 14.25
CA LEU A 466 0.25 -7.05 14.12
C LEU A 466 -0.12 -7.82 15.40
N GLN A 467 0.11 -7.23 16.58
CA GLN A 467 -0.22 -7.79 17.90
C GLN A 467 -1.72 -7.71 18.28
N HIS A 468 -2.57 -7.07 17.48
CA HIS A 468 -4.02 -6.99 17.73
C HIS A 468 -4.88 -7.75 16.69
N PRO A 469 -4.68 -9.07 16.48
CA PRO A 469 -5.60 -9.90 15.68
C PRO A 469 -6.99 -10.09 16.33
N ALA A 470 -7.23 -9.56 17.53
CA ALA A 470 -8.52 -9.67 18.23
C ALA A 470 -9.12 -8.32 18.71
N GLY A 471 -8.33 -7.24 18.84
CA GLY A 471 -8.76 -5.97 19.45
C GLY A 471 -9.79 -5.15 18.66
N VAL A 472 -10.30 -5.72 17.57
CA VAL A 472 -11.22 -5.08 16.61
C VAL A 472 -12.70 -5.31 17.00
N CYS A 473 -13.03 -6.44 17.65
CA CYS A 473 -14.40 -6.76 18.06
C CYS A 473 -14.53 -6.73 19.59
N THR A 474 -14.75 -5.54 20.16
CA THR A 474 -14.68 -5.28 21.62
C THR A 474 -16.00 -4.81 22.24
N LEU A 475 -17.14 -5.24 21.69
CA LEU A 475 -18.49 -4.93 22.20
C LEU A 475 -19.36 -6.16 22.53
N THR A 476 -18.89 -7.39 22.28
CA THR A 476 -19.65 -8.63 22.57
C THR A 476 -18.74 -9.76 23.09
N GLN A 477 -18.16 -9.56 24.28
CA GLN A 477 -17.49 -10.63 25.05
C GLN A 477 -17.96 -10.64 26.53
N LEU A 478 -19.19 -10.22 26.79
CA LEU A 478 -19.79 -10.17 28.14
C LEU A 478 -21.18 -10.86 28.24
N GLU A 479 -21.61 -11.57 27.20
CA GLU A 479 -22.87 -12.32 27.18
C GLU A 479 -22.67 -13.75 26.65
N GLU A 480 -21.96 -14.56 27.44
CA GLU A 480 -22.07 -16.03 27.41
C GLU A 480 -21.76 -16.53 28.85
N VAL A 481 -22.69 -16.23 29.76
CA VAL A 481 -22.64 -16.63 31.17
C VAL A 481 -23.13 -18.07 31.31
N ALA A 482 -22.47 -18.85 32.17
CA ALA A 482 -22.72 -20.27 32.36
C ALA A 482 -24.12 -20.61 32.91
N THR A 483 -24.58 -21.82 32.59
CA THR A 483 -25.55 -22.59 33.40
C THR A 483 -24.91 -23.94 33.76
N PRO A 484 -24.97 -24.41 35.03
CA PRO A 484 -24.21 -25.60 35.47
C PRO A 484 -25.08 -26.83 35.81
N SER A 485 -24.60 -28.02 35.43
CA SER A 485 -24.95 -29.36 35.95
C SER A 485 -24.07 -30.40 35.21
N GLU A 486 -23.59 -31.50 35.77
CA GLU A 486 -23.65 -32.05 37.13
C GLU A 486 -22.43 -32.98 37.37
N GLU A 487 -22.20 -33.41 38.62
CA GLU A 487 -20.99 -34.18 39.02
C GLU A 487 -21.13 -35.70 38.80
N VAL A 488 -20.09 -36.36 38.25
CA VAL A 488 -19.75 -37.76 38.58
C VAL A 488 -18.22 -37.95 38.54
N GLU A 489 -17.62 -38.38 39.65
CA GLU A 489 -16.18 -38.71 39.80
C GLU A 489 -15.83 -40.12 39.24
N PRO A 490 -14.53 -40.46 39.03
CA PRO A 490 -14.13 -41.47 38.05
C PRO A 490 -14.11 -42.92 38.54
N ALA A 491 -14.18 -43.85 37.59
CA ALA A 491 -13.95 -45.29 37.80
C ALA A 491 -12.85 -45.84 36.86
N SER A 492 -12.07 -46.80 37.37
CA SER A 492 -10.82 -47.28 36.75
C SER A 492 -10.98 -48.56 35.90
N SER A 493 -10.14 -48.69 34.86
CA SER A 493 -9.46 -49.93 34.41
C SER A 493 -10.25 -51.25 34.25
N ILE A 494 -10.21 -51.89 33.05
CA ILE A 494 -9.75 -53.30 32.83
C ILE A 494 -9.94 -53.88 31.38
N LYS A 495 -8.86 -54.53 30.87
CA LYS A 495 -8.73 -55.63 29.86
C LYS A 495 -9.44 -55.62 28.48
N LYS A 496 -8.58 -55.55 27.43
CA LYS A 496 -8.34 -56.55 26.35
C LYS A 496 -9.50 -57.32 25.67
N ASN A 497 -9.61 -57.16 24.34
CA ASN A 497 -9.35 -58.19 23.29
C ASN A 497 -9.18 -57.44 21.93
N LYS A 498 -8.36 -57.84 20.95
CA LYS A 498 -8.36 -59.03 20.05
C LYS A 498 -9.68 -59.17 19.26
N ASP A 499 -9.69 -59.47 17.95
CA ASP A 499 -8.63 -60.12 17.14
C ASP A 499 -8.51 -59.59 15.68
N LYS A 500 -7.65 -60.23 14.87
CA LYS A 500 -7.25 -59.80 13.51
C LYS A 500 -8.34 -59.96 12.45
N LYS A 501 -8.24 -59.17 11.37
CA LYS A 501 -7.99 -59.76 10.04
C LYS A 501 -7.30 -58.78 9.08
N ALA A 502 -6.30 -59.26 8.36
CA ALA A 502 -5.68 -58.54 7.25
C ALA A 502 -6.12 -59.16 5.92
N LYS A 503 -6.12 -58.37 4.84
CA LYS A 503 -5.99 -58.89 3.48
C LYS A 503 -5.12 -57.94 2.66
N LYS A 504 -4.14 -58.51 1.97
CA LYS A 504 -3.13 -57.83 1.14
C LYS A 504 -3.30 -58.31 -0.30
N VAL A 505 -3.33 -57.38 -1.25
CA VAL A 505 -2.98 -57.62 -2.65
C VAL A 505 -2.17 -56.40 -3.12
N ASP A 506 -1.21 -56.63 -3.99
CA ASP A 506 -0.17 -55.70 -4.39
C ASP A 506 -0.57 -54.90 -5.67
N LYS A 507 0.13 -53.78 -5.91
CA LYS A 507 0.90 -53.42 -7.14
C LYS A 507 0.26 -53.60 -8.55
N ASP A 508 0.58 -52.81 -9.58
CA ASP A 508 1.68 -51.82 -9.82
C ASP A 508 1.24 -50.79 -10.91
N VAL A 509 2.18 -49.95 -11.36
CA VAL A 509 2.22 -49.19 -12.64
C VAL A 509 1.75 -47.72 -12.62
N GLU A 510 2.59 -46.88 -13.21
CA GLU A 510 2.48 -45.42 -13.35
C GLU A 510 1.73 -45.01 -14.63
N LYS A 511 1.17 -43.79 -14.64
CA LYS A 511 1.37 -42.86 -15.78
C LYS A 511 0.98 -41.43 -15.46
N GLU A 512 1.77 -40.48 -15.98
CA GLU A 512 1.48 -39.06 -15.99
C GLU A 512 0.50 -38.71 -17.11
N ALA A 513 -0.42 -37.78 -16.87
CA ALA A 513 -1.12 -37.01 -17.89
C ALA A 513 -1.64 -35.70 -17.28
N GLU A 514 -1.15 -34.57 -17.75
CA GLU A 514 -1.71 -33.26 -17.43
C GLU A 514 -2.96 -33.00 -18.29
N GLN A 515 -4.05 -32.54 -17.67
CA GLN A 515 -5.03 -31.71 -18.38
C GLN A 515 -5.86 -30.86 -17.42
N GLU A 516 -6.05 -29.58 -17.78
CA GLU A 516 -6.90 -28.64 -17.04
C GLU A 516 -8.38 -28.85 -17.42
N GLY A 517 -9.27 -28.78 -16.43
CA GLY A 517 -10.72 -28.82 -16.63
C GLY A 517 -11.43 -28.08 -15.50
N ASP A 518 -12.10 -26.97 -15.84
CA ASP A 518 -12.95 -26.21 -14.91
C ASP A 518 -14.36 -26.84 -14.79
N ASN A 519 -15.07 -26.40 -13.75
CA ASN A 519 -16.47 -26.67 -13.40
C ASN A 519 -16.76 -27.98 -12.64
N GLU A 520 -16.75 -27.88 -11.31
CA GLU A 520 -17.71 -28.61 -10.46
C GLU A 520 -18.36 -27.58 -9.51
N ASP A 521 -19.62 -27.22 -9.80
CA ASP A 521 -20.54 -26.71 -8.77
C ASP A 521 -20.93 -27.90 -7.89
N MET A 522 -20.60 -27.86 -6.60
CA MET A 522 -21.08 -28.83 -5.61
C MET A 522 -21.34 -28.16 -4.25
N ASP A 523 -22.30 -28.73 -3.53
CA ASP A 523 -23.07 -28.05 -2.49
C ASP A 523 -22.33 -27.72 -1.20
N ILE A 524 -22.90 -26.78 -0.45
CA ILE A 524 -22.42 -26.36 0.87
C ILE A 524 -23.02 -27.29 1.94
N GLU A 525 -22.36 -28.42 2.20
CA GLU A 525 -22.52 -29.11 3.48
C GLU A 525 -21.82 -28.30 4.59
N ASP A 526 -22.58 -27.90 5.61
CA ASP A 526 -22.12 -26.97 6.66
C ASP A 526 -21.28 -27.69 7.73
N GLY A 527 -20.02 -27.98 7.36
CA GLY A 527 -19.04 -28.63 8.24
C GLY A 527 -18.66 -27.81 9.47
N PRO A 528 -17.96 -28.42 10.46
CA PRO A 528 -17.65 -27.78 11.73
C PRO A 528 -16.89 -26.45 11.55
N LYS A 529 -17.47 -25.36 12.06
CA LYS A 529 -17.08 -23.96 11.86
C LYS A 529 -15.55 -23.76 11.90
N GLU A 530 -14.95 -23.41 10.77
CA GLU A 530 -13.51 -23.20 10.64
C GLU A 530 -13.04 -22.05 11.56
N VAL A 531 -12.06 -22.33 12.43
CA VAL A 531 -11.53 -21.34 13.39
C VAL A 531 -10.73 -20.25 12.67
N ARG A 532 -11.43 -19.20 12.22
CA ARG A 532 -10.86 -17.95 11.68
C ARG A 532 -10.04 -17.22 12.75
N GLY A 533 -8.99 -16.51 12.35
CA GLY A 533 -8.16 -15.68 13.25
C GLY A 533 -7.06 -16.40 14.01
N VAL A 534 -6.79 -17.68 13.73
CA VAL A 534 -5.73 -18.46 14.38
C VAL A 534 -4.96 -19.28 13.33
N SER A 535 -3.63 -19.17 13.35
CA SER A 535 -2.73 -20.07 12.61
C SER A 535 -2.53 -21.35 13.41
N LYS A 536 -2.63 -22.51 12.74
CA LYS A 536 -2.49 -23.83 13.37
C LYS A 536 -1.03 -24.28 13.49
N LYS A 537 -0.10 -23.60 12.81
CA LYS A 537 1.33 -23.90 12.82
C LYS A 537 2.07 -23.06 13.87
N ASP A 538 3.05 -23.66 14.53
CA ASP A 538 3.95 -22.93 15.42
C ASP A 538 4.67 -21.77 14.67
N PRO A 539 4.78 -20.56 15.26
CA PRO A 539 5.42 -19.42 14.62
C PRO A 539 6.89 -19.65 14.23
N ALA A 540 7.70 -20.31 15.05
CA ALA A 540 9.10 -20.56 14.74
C ALA A 540 9.26 -21.59 13.61
N VAL A 541 8.42 -22.64 13.60
CA VAL A 541 8.34 -23.62 12.50
C VAL A 541 7.90 -22.97 11.19
N ARG A 542 6.88 -22.10 11.21
CA ARG A 542 6.44 -21.34 10.04
C ARG A 542 7.55 -20.41 9.52
N ARG A 543 8.19 -19.65 10.42
CA ARG A 543 9.30 -18.74 10.11
C ARG A 543 10.50 -19.49 9.52
N GLN A 544 10.87 -20.66 10.08
CA GLN A 544 11.90 -21.52 9.51
C GLN A 544 11.52 -21.99 8.11
N GLN A 545 10.29 -22.49 7.90
CA GLN A 545 9.83 -22.93 6.57
C GLN A 545 9.86 -21.82 5.52
N LEU A 546 9.49 -20.59 5.89
CA LEU A 546 9.54 -19.41 5.01
C LEU A 546 10.97 -18.96 4.69
N LEU A 547 11.95 -19.22 5.57
CA LEU A 547 13.36 -18.97 5.31
C LEU A 547 14.04 -20.12 4.54
N THR A 548 13.60 -21.37 4.69
CA THR A 548 14.05 -22.49 3.84
C THR A 548 13.46 -22.42 2.42
N ALA A 549 12.26 -21.84 2.27
CA ALA A 549 11.59 -21.67 0.98
C ALA A 549 12.47 -20.99 -0.07
N GLY A 550 12.71 -21.67 -1.19
CA GLY A 550 13.51 -21.16 -2.32
C GLY A 550 14.97 -20.84 -1.94
N ASP A 551 15.48 -21.36 -0.83
CA ASP A 551 16.75 -21.00 -0.19
C ASP A 551 16.87 -19.52 0.20
N LEU A 552 15.75 -18.86 0.56
CA LEU A 552 15.75 -17.45 1.00
C LEU A 552 16.80 -17.15 2.07
N GLY A 553 16.92 -18.00 3.10
CA GLY A 553 17.88 -17.82 4.17
C GLY A 553 19.34 -17.86 3.72
N LYS A 554 19.68 -18.72 2.76
CA LYS A 554 21.04 -18.80 2.20
C LYS A 554 21.31 -17.60 1.31
N LYS A 555 20.42 -17.34 0.34
CA LYS A 555 20.53 -16.22 -0.62
C LYS A 555 20.56 -14.87 0.06
N LEU A 556 19.83 -14.69 1.16
CA LEU A 556 19.90 -13.50 2.01
C LEU A 556 21.29 -13.30 2.62
N VAL A 557 21.90 -14.36 3.15
CA VAL A 557 23.25 -14.30 3.73
C VAL A 557 24.31 -14.09 2.63
N GLU A 558 24.17 -14.77 1.50
CA GLU A 558 25.02 -14.64 0.31
C GLU A 558 24.98 -13.22 -0.25
N THR A 559 23.80 -12.67 -0.55
CA THR A 559 23.63 -11.25 -0.96
C THR A 559 24.16 -10.28 0.11
N CYS A 560 23.95 -10.56 1.41
CA CYS A 560 24.54 -9.72 2.45
C CYS A 560 26.08 -9.74 2.44
N ALA A 561 26.71 -10.85 2.06
CA ALA A 561 28.17 -10.93 1.94
C ALA A 561 28.66 -10.16 0.70
N GLU A 562 28.03 -10.36 -0.46
CA GLU A 562 28.32 -9.64 -1.72
C GLU A 562 28.30 -8.12 -1.54
N ILE A 563 27.34 -7.59 -0.77
CA ILE A 563 27.14 -6.15 -0.59
C ILE A 563 27.43 -5.67 0.83
N ALA A 564 28.30 -6.38 1.56
CA ALA A 564 28.55 -6.12 2.99
C ALA A 564 28.99 -4.66 3.28
N LYS A 565 29.83 -4.06 2.43
CA LYS A 565 30.24 -2.65 2.56
C LYS A 565 29.09 -1.67 2.34
N GLU A 566 28.22 -1.93 1.35
CA GLU A 566 27.01 -1.11 1.10
C GLU A 566 26.06 -1.14 2.31
N LEU A 567 25.80 -2.33 2.85
CA LEU A 567 24.89 -2.52 3.98
C LEU A 567 25.45 -1.94 5.28
N LEU A 568 26.70 -2.21 5.63
CA LEU A 568 27.32 -1.71 6.87
C LEU A 568 27.34 -0.19 6.95
N LEU A 569 27.59 0.50 5.82
CA LEU A 569 27.61 1.97 5.74
C LEU A 569 26.20 2.57 5.70
N SER A 570 25.17 1.79 5.38
CA SER A 570 23.79 2.24 5.27
C SER A 570 23.09 2.28 6.65
N PRO A 571 22.34 3.35 6.99
CA PRO A 571 21.56 3.42 8.23
C PRO A 571 20.42 2.39 8.27
N THR A 572 19.96 1.89 7.12
CA THR A 572 18.90 0.88 7.01
C THR A 572 19.46 -0.51 6.74
N GLY A 573 20.50 -0.61 5.91
CA GLY A 573 21.15 -1.89 5.59
C GLY A 573 21.90 -2.50 6.78
N SER A 574 22.44 -1.67 7.67
CA SER A 574 23.20 -2.14 8.83
C SER A 574 22.33 -2.86 9.89
N GLU A 575 21.03 -2.58 9.92
CA GLU A 575 20.05 -3.34 10.72
C GLU A 575 19.86 -4.76 10.19
N VAL A 576 19.75 -4.92 8.86
CA VAL A 576 19.64 -6.24 8.20
C VAL A 576 20.93 -7.02 8.40
N MET A 577 22.07 -6.40 8.09
CA MET A 577 23.39 -6.96 8.31
C MET A 577 23.57 -7.46 9.76
N TYR A 578 23.11 -6.68 10.74
CA TYR A 578 23.16 -7.07 12.15
C TYR A 578 22.34 -8.34 12.45
N GLU A 579 21.07 -8.42 12.03
CA GLU A 579 20.25 -9.61 12.31
C GLU A 579 20.73 -10.85 11.53
N VAL A 580 21.10 -10.66 10.25
CA VAL A 580 21.62 -11.73 9.40
C VAL A 580 22.91 -12.29 9.99
N ALA A 581 23.91 -11.47 10.31
CA ALA A 581 25.18 -11.94 10.85
C ALA A 581 25.08 -12.53 12.27
N MET A 582 24.05 -12.19 13.07
CA MET A 582 23.76 -12.90 14.32
C MET A 582 23.10 -14.28 14.11
N GLY A 583 22.51 -14.51 12.93
CA GLY A 583 21.79 -15.71 12.57
C GLY A 583 20.27 -15.67 12.81
N GLY A 584 19.71 -14.48 13.10
CA GLY A 584 18.31 -14.27 13.49
C GLY A 584 17.93 -14.86 14.85
N ILE A 585 16.70 -14.60 15.29
CA ILE A 585 16.12 -15.15 16.52
C ILE A 585 16.03 -16.68 16.43
N ASP A 586 16.20 -17.33 17.58
CA ASP A 586 16.34 -18.79 17.74
C ASP A 586 17.52 -19.40 16.94
N GLY A 587 18.42 -18.56 16.42
CA GLY A 587 19.51 -18.97 15.53
C GLY A 587 19.02 -19.55 14.20
N VAL A 588 17.85 -19.13 13.71
CA VAL A 588 17.16 -19.78 12.57
C VAL A 588 18.03 -19.89 11.31
N LEU A 589 18.91 -18.91 11.03
CA LEU A 589 19.84 -18.99 9.90
C LEU A 589 21.01 -19.95 10.16
N TRP A 590 21.49 -20.09 11.41
CA TRP A 590 22.49 -21.12 11.77
C TRP A 590 21.98 -22.55 11.54
N LYS A 591 20.66 -22.74 11.48
CA LYS A 591 20.03 -24.05 11.22
C LYS A 591 19.93 -24.39 9.72
N ILE A 592 20.04 -23.39 8.82
CA ILE A 592 19.74 -23.57 7.37
C ILE A 592 20.79 -23.00 6.41
N ALA A 593 21.72 -22.18 6.92
CA ALA A 593 22.69 -21.38 6.14
C ALA A 593 24.01 -21.16 6.93
N ALA A 594 24.45 -22.16 7.71
CA ALA A 594 25.61 -22.03 8.59
C ALA A 594 26.92 -21.73 7.83
N GLU A 595 27.12 -22.37 6.67
CA GLU A 595 28.30 -22.18 5.82
C GLU A 595 28.33 -20.76 5.23
N GLN A 596 27.18 -20.29 4.73
CA GLN A 596 26.98 -18.92 4.27
C GLN A 596 27.25 -17.91 5.40
N LEU A 597 26.83 -18.18 6.65
CA LEU A 597 27.07 -17.28 7.78
C LEU A 597 28.56 -17.16 8.11
N VAL A 598 29.31 -18.28 8.07
CA VAL A 598 30.76 -18.25 8.23
C VAL A 598 31.44 -17.49 7.08
N ALA A 599 30.94 -17.62 5.84
CA ALA A 599 31.43 -16.83 4.70
C ALA A 599 31.12 -15.33 4.86
N LEU A 600 29.93 -14.95 5.32
CA LEU A 600 29.57 -13.56 5.65
C LEU A 600 30.46 -12.99 6.74
N HIS A 601 30.75 -13.76 7.81
CA HIS A 601 31.64 -13.32 8.89
C HIS A 601 33.06 -13.05 8.39
N LYS A 602 33.56 -13.87 7.47
CA LYS A 602 34.84 -13.66 6.78
C LYS A 602 34.82 -12.44 5.88
N ALA A 603 33.82 -12.27 5.03
CA ALA A 603 33.69 -11.10 4.15
C ALA A 603 33.70 -9.77 4.94
N ILE A 604 33.03 -9.72 6.09
CA ILE A 604 33.06 -8.54 7.00
C ILE A 604 34.45 -8.33 7.62
N ALA A 605 35.18 -9.41 7.93
CA ALA A 605 36.55 -9.34 8.43
C ALA A 605 37.54 -8.90 7.33
N GLU A 606 37.43 -9.43 6.12
CA GLU A 606 38.24 -9.10 4.95
C GLU A 606 38.12 -7.61 4.58
N LEU A 607 36.91 -7.04 4.64
CA LEU A 607 36.65 -5.60 4.50
C LEU A 607 37.38 -4.70 5.52
N VAL A 608 37.93 -5.26 6.59
CA VAL A 608 38.72 -4.56 7.62
C VAL A 608 40.19 -4.97 7.57
N ALA A 609 40.48 -6.23 7.24
CA ALA A 609 41.83 -6.75 7.10
C ALA A 609 42.60 -6.08 5.94
N SER A 610 41.88 -5.72 4.88
CA SER A 610 42.37 -5.03 3.67
C SER A 610 42.29 -3.50 3.72
N ALA A 611 41.60 -2.92 4.71
CA ALA A 611 41.33 -1.49 4.72
C ALA A 611 42.48 -0.67 5.33
N GLU A 612 42.94 0.35 4.60
CA GLU A 612 43.88 1.34 5.12
C GLU A 612 43.21 2.28 6.13
N VAL A 613 44.00 2.74 7.10
CA VAL A 613 43.53 3.59 8.23
C VAL A 613 43.36 5.05 7.80
N GLN A 614 44.03 5.44 6.72
CA GLN A 614 43.95 6.77 6.11
C GLN A 614 43.48 6.61 4.66
N SER A 615 42.29 6.05 4.49
CA SER A 615 41.60 6.05 3.20
C SER A 615 41.39 7.48 2.70
N SER A 616 41.23 7.64 1.38
CA SER A 616 40.94 8.95 0.78
C SER A 616 39.60 9.50 1.29
N VAL A 617 39.39 10.82 1.12
CA VAL A 617 38.18 11.53 1.60
C VAL A 617 36.87 10.89 1.11
N ASP A 618 36.91 10.22 -0.04
CA ASP A 618 35.75 9.56 -0.66
C ASP A 618 35.60 8.07 -0.30
N ASP A 619 36.65 7.37 0.15
CA ASP A 619 36.53 5.95 0.52
C ASP A 619 36.20 5.74 2.01
N LYS A 620 34.95 5.34 2.23
CA LYS A 620 34.34 5.15 3.56
C LYS A 620 34.78 3.85 4.21
N ASN A 621 35.65 3.96 5.22
CA ASN A 621 36.13 2.84 6.01
C ASN A 621 35.09 2.38 7.06
N VAL A 622 34.73 1.09 7.03
CA VAL A 622 33.69 0.51 7.90
C VAL A 622 34.04 0.52 9.40
N MET A 623 35.31 0.64 9.79
CA MET A 623 35.75 0.71 11.19
C MET A 623 35.60 2.10 11.81
N THR A 624 35.62 3.17 11.01
CA THR A 624 35.54 4.57 11.49
C THR A 624 34.15 5.17 11.30
N GLU A 625 33.42 4.76 10.25
CA GLU A 625 32.09 5.27 9.92
C GLU A 625 31.02 4.96 10.98
N TYR A 626 30.03 5.85 11.12
CA TYR A 626 29.15 5.88 12.30
C TYR A 626 28.25 4.65 12.43
N PHE A 627 27.59 4.24 11.34
CA PHE A 627 26.65 3.12 11.34
C PHE A 627 27.36 1.76 11.39
N SER A 628 28.42 1.62 10.60
CA SER A 628 29.21 0.39 10.50
C SER A 628 29.99 0.09 11.78
N SER A 629 30.70 1.07 12.35
CA SER A 629 31.45 0.87 13.61
C SER A 629 30.51 0.53 14.77
N ARG A 630 29.34 1.19 14.85
CA ARG A 630 28.30 0.86 15.84
C ARG A 630 27.77 -0.57 15.65
N THR A 631 27.62 -1.02 14.40
CA THR A 631 27.10 -2.35 14.04
C THR A 631 28.10 -3.46 14.31
N ILE A 632 29.36 -3.30 13.90
CA ILE A 632 30.45 -4.25 14.19
C ILE A 632 30.66 -4.36 15.71
N ARG A 633 30.66 -3.23 16.44
CA ARG A 633 30.63 -3.24 17.91
C ARG A 633 29.43 -4.04 18.46
N ARG A 634 28.24 -3.83 17.90
CA ARG A 634 27.02 -4.56 18.29
C ARG A 634 27.16 -6.07 18.08
N LEU A 635 27.75 -6.49 16.96
CA LEU A 635 28.00 -7.89 16.61
C LEU A 635 29.04 -8.53 17.55
N ILE A 636 30.10 -7.81 17.93
CA ILE A 636 31.11 -8.32 18.88
C ILE A 636 30.50 -8.52 20.27
N ILE A 637 29.81 -7.52 20.83
CA ILE A 637 29.25 -7.60 22.20
C ILE A 637 28.29 -8.80 22.32
N ASN A 638 27.34 -8.91 21.39
CA ASN A 638 26.32 -9.96 21.42
C ASN A 638 26.75 -11.27 20.77
N SER A 639 27.99 -11.38 20.27
CA SER A 639 28.45 -12.56 19.55
C SER A 639 28.38 -13.82 20.41
N MET A 640 27.77 -14.85 19.85
CA MET A 640 27.84 -16.23 20.32
C MET A 640 28.16 -17.11 19.11
N GLY A 641 28.78 -18.27 19.34
CA GLY A 641 28.95 -19.28 18.28
C GLY A 641 27.60 -19.89 17.88
N SER A 642 27.60 -20.75 16.86
CA SER A 642 26.38 -21.47 16.47
C SER A 642 25.78 -22.20 17.69
N PRO A 643 24.47 -22.03 17.99
CA PRO A 643 23.83 -22.73 19.10
C PRO A 643 23.74 -24.25 18.84
N PHE A 644 23.91 -24.68 17.59
CA PHE A 644 23.86 -26.09 17.16
C PHE A 644 25.24 -26.74 17.08
N ASP A 645 26.31 -25.97 16.86
CA ASP A 645 27.70 -26.47 16.86
C ASP A 645 28.68 -25.52 17.57
N LYS A 646 29.34 -26.06 18.61
CA LYS A 646 30.32 -25.35 19.45
C LYS A 646 31.72 -25.27 18.80
N LYS A 647 31.95 -25.91 17.64
CA LYS A 647 33.21 -25.81 16.86
C LYS A 647 33.18 -24.61 15.90
N THR A 648 32.05 -24.38 15.23
CA THR A 648 31.79 -23.24 14.35
C THR A 648 32.15 -21.92 15.06
N PRO A 649 33.01 -21.07 14.46
CA PRO A 649 33.44 -19.83 15.09
C PRO A 649 32.29 -18.81 15.18
N SER A 650 32.32 -17.99 16.24
CA SER A 650 31.46 -16.82 16.35
C SER A 650 31.95 -15.68 15.44
N PHE A 651 31.10 -14.70 15.16
CA PHE A 651 31.52 -13.48 14.47
C PHE A 651 32.71 -12.81 15.20
N ALA A 652 32.67 -12.70 16.53
CA ALA A 652 33.75 -12.10 17.30
C ALA A 652 35.06 -12.91 17.20
N GLY A 653 34.98 -14.25 17.11
CA GLY A 653 36.13 -15.12 16.91
C GLY A 653 36.78 -14.92 15.55
N THR A 654 36.00 -15.04 14.47
CA THR A 654 36.44 -14.82 13.08
C THR A 654 36.99 -13.41 12.88
N PHE A 655 36.24 -12.38 13.31
CA PHE A 655 36.64 -10.98 13.15
C PHE A 655 37.90 -10.63 13.96
N TYR A 656 38.13 -11.26 15.12
CA TYR A 656 39.40 -11.09 15.83
C TYR A 656 40.56 -11.74 15.08
N ALA A 657 40.40 -13.02 14.72
CA ALA A 657 41.45 -13.82 14.09
C ALA A 657 41.91 -13.24 12.75
N ASP A 658 40.97 -12.82 11.90
CA ASP A 658 41.22 -12.52 10.50
C ASP A 658 41.46 -11.01 10.25
N ALA A 659 40.90 -10.13 11.09
CA ALA A 659 41.00 -8.66 10.90
C ALA A 659 41.78 -7.89 11.98
N LEU A 660 41.75 -8.32 13.26
CA LEU A 660 42.23 -7.50 14.38
C LEU A 660 43.49 -8.02 15.10
N LYS A 661 43.80 -9.32 15.03
CA LYS A 661 44.92 -9.95 15.75
C LYS A 661 46.26 -9.33 15.36
N GLY A 662 46.94 -8.70 16.32
CA GLY A 662 48.19 -7.93 16.09
C GLY A 662 47.98 -6.55 15.44
N LYS A 663 46.73 -6.19 15.10
CA LYS A 663 46.31 -4.92 14.49
C LYS A 663 45.45 -4.07 15.45
N CYS A 664 45.22 -4.47 16.71
CA CYS A 664 44.34 -3.69 17.61
C CYS A 664 44.91 -2.30 17.92
N LYS A 665 46.24 -2.15 18.05
CA LYS A 665 46.88 -0.84 18.27
C LYS A 665 46.63 0.13 17.12
N LEU A 666 46.50 -0.39 15.90
CA LEU A 666 46.28 0.39 14.68
C LEU A 666 44.86 1.02 14.66
N TRP A 667 43.87 0.23 15.09
CA TRP A 667 42.46 0.63 15.15
C TRP A 667 42.07 1.33 16.47
N ALA A 668 43.01 1.61 17.38
CA ALA A 668 42.75 2.16 18.72
C ALA A 668 42.50 3.68 18.74
N LYS A 669 41.63 4.20 17.87
CA LYS A 669 41.27 5.62 17.77
C LYS A 669 39.75 5.83 17.59
N ASP A 670 39.24 7.02 17.88
CA ASP A 670 37.91 7.51 17.49
C ASP A 670 36.72 6.54 17.70
N HIS A 671 36.15 6.03 16.60
CA HIS A 671 35.04 5.08 16.60
C HIS A 671 35.52 3.63 16.70
N SER A 672 36.62 3.28 16.04
CA SER A 672 37.21 1.95 16.00
C SER A 672 37.76 1.50 17.36
N ALA A 673 38.23 2.42 18.22
CA ALA A 673 38.55 2.17 19.62
C ALA A 673 37.36 1.56 20.40
N LYS A 674 36.13 1.98 20.09
CA LYS A 674 34.91 1.48 20.73
C LYS A 674 34.56 0.07 20.23
N VAL A 675 35.00 -0.28 19.01
CA VAL A 675 34.87 -1.62 18.41
C VAL A 675 35.86 -2.59 19.06
N ILE A 676 37.13 -2.21 19.23
CA ILE A 676 38.12 -3.06 19.94
C ILE A 676 37.68 -3.29 21.39
N SER A 677 37.37 -2.21 22.11
CA SER A 677 37.00 -2.29 23.52
C SER A 677 35.73 -3.12 23.76
N ALA A 678 34.93 -3.39 22.73
CA ALA A 678 33.76 -4.28 22.78
C ALA A 678 34.12 -5.71 23.22
N TYR A 679 35.32 -6.20 22.91
CA TYR A 679 35.77 -7.53 23.33
C TYR A 679 35.87 -7.67 24.85
N THR A 680 36.06 -6.58 25.59
CA THR A 680 36.06 -6.60 27.07
C THR A 680 34.71 -7.03 27.65
N ILE A 681 33.61 -6.81 26.92
CA ILE A 681 32.22 -7.15 27.28
C ILE A 681 31.57 -8.10 26.26
N CYS A 682 32.38 -8.84 25.48
CA CYS A 682 31.91 -9.83 24.52
C CYS A 682 31.41 -11.10 25.23
N LYS A 683 30.25 -11.61 24.81
CA LYS A 683 29.62 -12.83 25.35
C LYS A 683 30.35 -14.12 24.96
N ASP A 684 31.02 -14.17 23.81
CA ASP A 684 31.87 -15.32 23.46
C ASP A 684 33.16 -15.31 24.30
N SER A 685 33.17 -16.14 25.34
CA SER A 685 34.31 -16.35 26.22
C SER A 685 35.60 -16.82 25.50
N LYS A 686 35.51 -17.47 24.33
CA LYS A 686 36.69 -17.85 23.53
C LYS A 686 37.30 -16.61 22.88
N ALA A 687 36.49 -15.84 22.15
CA ALA A 687 36.91 -14.61 21.49
C ALA A 687 37.41 -13.55 22.49
N LYS A 688 36.68 -13.37 23.61
CA LYS A 688 37.08 -12.49 24.72
C LYS A 688 38.44 -12.89 25.29
N LYS A 689 38.70 -14.18 25.55
CA LYS A 689 40.03 -14.67 26.02
C LYS A 689 41.13 -14.45 24.98
N ALA A 690 40.86 -14.72 23.70
CA ALA A 690 41.84 -14.57 22.62
C ALA A 690 42.29 -13.11 22.44
N ALA A 691 41.35 -12.16 22.53
CA ALA A 691 41.65 -10.73 22.35
C ALA A 691 42.22 -10.05 23.62
N ASN A 692 41.93 -10.58 24.82
CA ASN A 692 42.29 -9.94 26.10
C ASN A 692 43.78 -9.60 26.24
N ALA A 693 44.69 -10.45 25.73
CA ALA A 693 46.13 -10.25 25.88
C ALA A 693 46.70 -9.07 25.07
N GLU A 694 46.03 -8.69 23.98
CA GLU A 694 46.37 -7.50 23.17
C GLU A 694 45.64 -6.26 23.69
N ILE A 695 44.35 -6.41 23.99
CA ILE A 695 43.49 -5.30 24.42
C ILE A 695 43.85 -4.79 25.81
N LYS A 696 44.17 -5.68 26.76
CA LYS A 696 44.58 -5.25 28.11
C LYS A 696 45.82 -4.35 28.05
N LYS A 697 46.82 -4.69 27.23
CA LYS A 697 48.02 -3.85 27.03
C LYS A 697 47.69 -2.44 26.52
N LEU A 698 46.62 -2.28 25.74
CA LEU A 698 46.17 -0.98 25.24
C LEU A 698 45.32 -0.20 26.26
N VAL A 699 44.64 -0.90 27.18
CA VAL A 699 43.94 -0.28 28.32
C VAL A 699 44.95 0.14 29.40
N ASP A 700 45.88 -0.75 29.78
CA ASP A 700 46.95 -0.50 30.75
C ASP A 700 47.86 0.67 30.29
N ALA A 701 48.04 0.85 28.98
CA ALA A 701 48.76 1.98 28.38
C ALA A 701 47.90 3.24 28.12
N GLY A 702 46.65 3.28 28.61
CA GLY A 702 45.75 4.44 28.49
C GLY A 702 45.21 4.74 27.08
N VAL A 703 45.51 3.90 26.08
CA VAL A 703 45.12 4.11 24.67
C VAL A 703 43.64 3.75 24.44
N LEU A 704 43.15 2.71 25.13
CA LEU A 704 41.74 2.31 25.10
C LEU A 704 41.07 2.60 26.45
N LYS A 705 39.88 3.21 26.40
CA LYS A 705 39.02 3.33 27.58
C LYS A 705 38.31 2.00 27.83
N GLN A 706 38.42 1.49 29.05
CA GLN A 706 37.64 0.34 29.51
C GLN A 706 36.14 0.61 29.32
N GLN A 707 35.39 -0.38 28.84
CA GLN A 707 33.93 -0.29 28.75
C GLN A 707 33.31 -0.96 29.97
N GLU A 708 32.58 -0.17 30.75
CA GLU A 708 31.72 -0.67 31.81
C GLU A 708 30.55 -1.45 31.21
N GLU A 709 30.18 -2.56 31.85
CA GLU A 709 28.96 -3.29 31.54
C GLU A 709 27.77 -2.46 32.03
N LYS A 710 27.10 -1.75 31.11
CA LYS A 710 25.81 -1.15 31.38
C LYS A 710 24.75 -2.26 31.38
N THR A 711 24.42 -2.71 32.59
CA THR A 711 23.26 -3.54 32.94
C THR A 711 21.97 -2.95 32.39
#